data_AF-A0A836EIP0-F1
#
_entry.id   AF-A0A836EIP0-F1
#
_cell.length_a   1.000
_cell.length_b   1.000
_cell.length_c   1.000
_cell.angle_alpha   90.00
_cell.angle_beta   90.00
_cell.angle_gamma   90.00
#
_symmetry.space_group_name_H-M   'P 1'
#
loop_
_entity.id
_entity.type
_entity.pdbx_description
1 polymer ?
#
loop_
_entity_poly.entity_id
_entity_poly.type
_entity_poly.pdbx_seq_one_letter_code
_entity_poly.pdbx_strand_id
1 'polypeptide(L)'
;MIENLAAKLCLLLSENTNAAEQWKLLGQEKDGSILIGWVEESERNDVCTSCTVVGRYDQIDNKLQVLHHFSKVLNIVQATVNQSHTLMGYVTKQKNCLKTSDPLEDRFSEHEFYGEFYRVFIVELTTNDTKVHDLEIKRSEQVRIQFLYREKEQLSVDKFLVLIHHECILTYTAQFDTSVSHSRPIKELKSEILVKTFIWAQWDMINQVLYHIHHRRIPTSVVTENEDENNFRSSKPTLSGLQFHDDLPHETVLNIPLNLPLLSPSSSCGTYEDDVIPLRVHDCSLDLIVVSDTKGMVCVCHYYLYRPVQPPQHVLNSLNESNTVHFAYSVTLLHHSCVIHCVIPGISWSRAKLMRPTFAIYENHHMIVFVPELFAHLLEIGVNHEPCCHILCGPPPSIPSRVSYLVPLLDLDNPSKETRRNSHHNNPDGKSSDGNSLLVNSNTSILTIDLPTLDLVQLTIPSDFLIEIFRKETSVEVRLGILHYFLCHKNDIEIIAELMSIIAEKPRSLDIPRFMQEILIGNSYALVQKNLLADTIPLLSLLPVTTIGDYMTFNIKMNDLEITLSHEKLWNTSVMLLSPQQRLVPYRSDLWTRLWDQLSKNGSDKLRFRPSHIAEKLLVSLACYQPEALSRCSTPMSPSGGFVAMPLGDFMGNRNIKLDSGLPFNETESCTASKQEHIVSVNLRELSMYLLKNGTHTSTIHTRGSCTPLHVHAMATRYVAAQLEASRILCQILCRTAGVDPRIEQERGFSLIDQLDEARRWLLFMLLQRYRYSIESIAFPAPQGFASFFTYLGYRTLKFSMFLQYIERSVFELQVDVTKIILADISDTKENVVQKLKLLSLLPRSRAKRLLNQWLHPISLMLRAREHAANILCGEVSQSRTSSRTLQHRNHHNSLAAFPSADRLSPLDTFLDLLTAKASLTELDFGLLIEATVTSTEDFL
;
A
#
# COMPACT_ATOMS: atom_id res chain seq x y z
N MET A 1 16.83 15.69 17.99
CA MET A 1 17.23 15.85 19.40
C MET A 1 16.17 15.17 20.23
N ILE A 2 16.54 14.31 21.17
CA ILE A 2 15.58 13.64 22.05
C ILE A 2 15.24 14.64 23.15
N GLU A 3 13.98 15.07 23.20
CA GLU A 3 13.48 15.94 24.27
C GLU A 3 12.95 15.05 25.39
N ASN A 4 13.56 15.11 26.57
CA ASN A 4 12.98 14.48 27.75
C ASN A 4 11.84 15.37 28.27
N LEU A 5 10.63 14.81 28.39
CA LEU A 5 9.44 15.58 28.78
C LEU A 5 9.59 16.15 30.19
N ALA A 6 10.12 15.37 31.14
CA ALA A 6 10.32 15.85 32.51
C ALA A 6 11.30 17.04 32.55
N ALA A 7 12.43 16.94 31.84
CA ALA A 7 13.39 18.05 31.74
C ALA A 7 12.77 19.31 31.11
N LYS A 8 11.95 19.15 30.07
CA LYS A 8 11.22 20.25 29.42
C LYS A 8 10.23 20.91 30.38
N LEU A 9 9.52 20.13 31.17
CA LEU A 9 8.53 20.65 32.13
C LEU A 9 9.18 21.33 33.32
N CYS A 10 10.33 20.84 33.80
CA CYS A 10 11.14 21.52 34.81
C CYS A 10 11.49 22.96 34.38
N LEU A 11 11.77 23.20 33.10
CA LEU A 11 12.06 24.55 32.58
C LEU A 11 10.84 25.47 32.53
N LEU A 12 9.63 24.90 32.50
CA LEU A 12 8.37 25.66 32.46
C LEU A 12 7.82 25.99 33.85
N LEU A 13 8.34 25.34 34.90
CA LEU A 13 8.03 25.70 36.29
C LEU A 13 8.70 27.04 36.64
N SER A 14 8.03 27.86 37.45
CA SER A 14 8.57 29.15 37.88
C SER A 14 9.79 28.96 38.80
N GLU A 15 10.71 29.93 38.79
CA GLU A 15 11.98 29.93 39.56
C GLU A 15 11.82 29.72 41.08
N ASN A 16 10.60 29.72 41.61
CA ASN A 16 10.27 29.56 43.04
C ASN A 16 9.95 28.12 43.46
N THR A 17 10.01 27.14 42.56
CA THR A 17 9.76 25.73 42.89
C THR A 17 11.07 25.00 43.21
N ASN A 18 11.27 24.69 44.48
CA ASN A 18 12.46 23.97 44.95
C ASN A 18 12.32 22.49 44.54
N ALA A 19 13.23 22.01 43.69
CA ALA A 19 13.42 20.61 43.27
C ALA A 19 12.15 19.79 42.97
N ALA A 20 11.67 19.82 41.71
CA ALA A 20 10.65 18.90 41.21
C ALA A 20 11.27 17.56 40.76
N GLU A 21 10.95 16.47 41.48
CA GLU A 21 11.49 15.13 41.23
C GLU A 21 10.37 14.10 40.96
N GLN A 22 10.74 12.89 40.49
CA GLN A 22 9.83 11.76 40.30
C GLN A 22 8.61 12.06 39.39
N TRP A 23 8.88 12.66 38.23
CA TRP A 23 7.86 12.91 37.22
C TRP A 23 7.20 11.61 36.75
N LYS A 24 5.86 11.60 36.72
CA LYS A 24 5.05 10.46 36.30
C LYS A 24 3.92 10.91 35.37
N LEU A 25 3.73 10.19 34.28
CA LEU A 25 2.60 10.37 33.38
C LEU A 25 1.32 9.83 34.04
N LEU A 26 0.26 10.64 34.09
CA LEU A 26 -1.00 10.29 34.77
C LEU A 26 -2.17 10.09 33.81
N GLY A 27 -2.14 10.64 32.60
CA GLY A 27 -3.20 10.50 31.62
C GLY A 27 -3.05 11.45 30.43
N GLN A 28 -3.90 11.27 29.41
CA GLN A 28 -4.03 12.18 28.28
C GLN A 28 -5.52 12.46 28.04
N GLU A 29 -5.85 13.72 27.75
CA GLU A 29 -7.21 14.17 27.50
C GLU A 29 -7.48 14.34 25.99
N LYS A 30 -8.76 14.44 25.59
CA LYS A 30 -9.22 14.50 24.19
C LYS A 30 -8.63 15.66 23.39
N ASP A 31 -8.28 16.76 24.05
CA ASP A 31 -7.62 17.92 23.44
C ASP A 31 -6.10 17.74 23.27
N GLY A 32 -5.58 16.54 23.55
CA GLY A 32 -4.16 16.19 23.45
C GLY A 32 -3.33 16.62 24.66
N SER A 33 -3.93 17.32 25.64
CA SER A 33 -3.23 17.73 26.85
C SER A 33 -2.86 16.53 27.72
N ILE A 34 -1.69 16.61 28.36
CA ILE A 34 -1.12 15.54 29.18
C ILE A 34 -1.24 15.89 30.66
N LEU A 35 -1.71 14.96 31.48
CA LEU A 35 -1.70 15.07 32.93
C LEU A 35 -0.45 14.41 33.50
N ILE A 36 0.23 15.14 34.38
CA ILE A 36 1.56 14.77 34.89
C ILE A 36 1.60 15.04 36.38
N GLY A 37 2.18 14.11 37.12
CA GLY A 37 2.43 14.23 38.56
C GLY A 37 3.92 14.32 38.83
N TRP A 38 4.31 15.10 39.83
CA TRP A 38 5.68 15.13 40.35
C TRP A 38 5.66 15.31 41.87
N VAL A 39 6.80 15.09 42.51
CA VAL A 39 7.02 15.39 43.92
C VAL A 39 7.77 16.70 44.01
N GLU A 40 7.25 17.64 44.79
CA GLU A 40 7.89 18.93 45.06
C GLU A 40 8.34 18.94 46.53
N GLU A 41 9.57 19.39 46.78
CA GLU A 41 10.09 19.58 48.13
C GLU A 41 9.99 21.05 48.52
N SER A 42 9.17 21.36 49.53
CA SER A 42 9.08 22.72 50.07
C SER A 42 9.80 22.81 51.39
N GLU A 43 10.79 23.71 51.46
CA GLU A 43 11.42 24.13 52.72
C GLU A 43 10.69 25.36 53.26
N ARG A 44 9.90 25.17 54.32
CA ARG A 44 9.37 26.27 55.14
C ARG A 44 9.76 26.02 56.59
N ASN A 45 10.49 26.96 57.19
CA ASN A 45 10.90 26.95 58.61
C ASN A 45 11.77 25.73 59.03
N ASP A 46 12.83 25.39 58.30
CA ASP A 46 13.75 24.26 58.59
C ASP A 46 13.09 22.85 58.60
N VAL A 47 11.85 22.72 58.10
CA VAL A 47 11.18 21.43 57.91
C VAL A 47 10.98 21.19 56.41
N CYS A 48 11.68 20.22 55.86
CA CYS A 48 11.46 19.76 54.49
C CYS A 48 10.16 18.93 54.44
N THR A 49 9.16 19.43 53.72
CA THR A 49 7.91 18.70 53.47
C THR A 49 7.80 18.41 51.98
N SER A 50 7.76 17.13 51.63
CA SER A 50 7.52 16.66 50.26
C SER A 50 6.03 16.51 50.00
N CYS A 51 5.53 17.07 48.89
CA CYS A 51 4.15 16.92 48.45
C CYS A 51 4.05 16.40 47.01
N THR A 52 2.98 15.67 46.71
CA THR A 52 2.65 15.36 45.32
C THR A 52 1.92 16.55 44.70
N VAL A 53 2.28 16.89 43.47
CA VAL A 53 1.63 17.93 42.67
C VAL A 53 1.16 17.32 41.38
N VAL A 54 -0.04 17.72 40.94
CA VAL A 54 -0.59 17.31 39.63
C VAL A 54 -0.75 18.56 38.77
N GLY A 55 -0.23 18.49 37.56
CA GLY A 55 -0.33 19.54 36.56
C GLY A 55 -0.84 19.00 35.22
N ARG A 56 -1.29 19.93 34.39
CA ARG A 56 -1.69 19.71 33.02
C ARG A 56 -0.75 20.44 32.09
N TYR A 57 -0.18 19.71 31.15
CA TYR A 57 0.66 20.22 30.09
C TYR A 57 -0.14 20.28 28.78
N ASP A 58 -0.32 21.49 28.26
CA ASP A 58 -0.85 21.71 26.92
C ASP A 58 0.31 21.70 25.92
N GLN A 59 0.29 20.74 25.00
CA GLN A 59 1.33 20.57 23.98
C GLN A 59 1.29 21.67 22.91
N ILE A 60 0.10 22.19 22.59
CA ILE A 60 -0.11 23.18 21.53
C ILE A 60 0.43 24.53 21.99
N ASP A 61 0.00 24.94 23.18
CA ASP A 61 0.37 26.22 23.79
C ASP A 61 1.74 26.17 24.48
N ASN A 62 2.30 24.96 24.66
CA ASN A 62 3.51 24.69 25.42
C ASN A 62 3.48 25.31 26.83
N LYS A 63 2.35 25.13 27.54
CA LYS A 63 2.11 25.68 28.89
C LYS A 63 1.84 24.57 29.89
N LEU A 64 2.48 24.66 31.04
CA LEU A 64 2.21 23.81 32.20
C LEU A 64 1.35 24.58 33.20
N GLN A 65 0.14 24.08 33.48
CA GLN A 65 -0.76 24.59 34.49
C GLN A 65 -0.77 23.64 35.69
N VAL A 66 -0.45 24.14 36.89
CA VAL A 66 -0.61 23.38 38.12
C VAL A 66 -2.09 23.30 38.49
N LEU A 67 -2.61 22.08 38.70
CA LEU A 67 -4.00 21.84 39.05
C LEU A 67 -4.19 21.73 40.57
N HIS A 68 -3.35 20.95 41.26
CA HIS A 68 -3.53 20.69 42.70
C HIS A 68 -2.23 20.30 43.41
N HIS A 69 -2.04 20.83 44.63
CA HIS A 69 -0.98 20.43 45.56
C HIS A 69 -1.57 19.59 46.69
N PHE A 70 -1.07 18.37 46.87
CA PHE A 70 -1.49 17.50 47.97
C PHE A 70 -0.74 17.82 49.26
N SER A 71 -1.33 17.51 50.42
CA SER A 71 -0.66 17.72 51.72
C SER A 71 0.39 16.65 52.07
N LYS A 72 0.42 15.54 51.32
CA LYS A 72 1.32 14.39 51.52
C LYS A 72 1.75 13.84 50.17
N VAL A 73 2.82 13.04 50.17
CA VAL A 73 3.22 12.25 49.00
C VAL A 73 2.21 11.12 48.81
N LEU A 74 1.53 11.12 47.67
CA LEU A 74 0.57 10.11 47.26
C LEU A 74 1.09 9.41 46.00
N ASN A 75 1.00 8.07 45.97
CA ASN A 75 1.26 7.31 44.75
C ASN A 75 0.03 7.35 43.85
N ILE A 76 -0.08 8.40 43.04
CA ILE A 76 -1.13 8.55 42.03
C ILE A 76 -0.74 7.71 40.81
N VAL A 77 -1.64 6.85 40.36
CA VAL A 77 -1.42 5.97 39.19
C VAL A 77 -2.10 6.48 37.94
N GLN A 78 -3.17 7.27 38.11
CA GLN A 78 -3.92 7.83 37.00
C GLN A 78 -4.69 9.07 37.46
N ALA A 79 -4.83 10.04 36.56
CA ALA A 79 -5.67 11.22 36.75
C ALA A 79 -6.41 11.57 35.46
N THR A 80 -7.51 12.29 35.59
CA THR A 80 -8.33 12.80 34.49
C THR A 80 -9.04 14.10 34.89
N VAL A 81 -9.31 14.98 33.94
CA VAL A 81 -9.97 16.28 34.16
C VAL A 81 -11.21 16.39 33.29
N ASN A 82 -12.27 17.01 33.81
CA ASN A 82 -13.48 17.23 33.01
C ASN A 82 -13.28 18.31 31.94
N GLN A 83 -14.15 18.35 30.93
CA GLN A 83 -14.07 19.30 29.82
C GLN A 83 -14.07 20.78 30.26
N SER A 84 -14.73 21.11 31.38
CA SER A 84 -14.75 22.49 31.92
C SER A 84 -13.58 22.83 32.85
N HIS A 85 -12.67 21.88 33.09
CA HIS A 85 -11.48 22.02 33.94
C HIS A 85 -11.81 22.43 35.39
N THR A 86 -12.97 22.01 35.89
CA THR A 86 -13.46 22.32 37.24
C THR A 86 -13.31 21.16 38.21
N LEU A 87 -13.26 19.93 37.69
CA LEU A 87 -13.11 18.70 38.46
C LEU A 87 -11.90 17.89 37.99
N MET A 88 -11.18 17.31 38.93
CA MET A 88 -10.11 16.35 38.68
C MET A 88 -10.43 15.03 39.39
N GLY A 89 -10.47 13.93 38.63
CA GLY A 89 -10.53 12.58 39.16
C GLY A 89 -9.12 11.99 39.25
N TYR A 90 -8.80 11.29 40.32
CA TYR A 90 -7.51 10.61 40.46
C TYR A 90 -7.61 9.29 41.21
N VAL A 91 -6.71 8.36 40.89
CA VAL A 91 -6.61 7.04 41.53
C VAL A 91 -5.28 6.92 42.25
N THR A 92 -5.32 6.46 43.50
CA THR A 92 -4.12 6.15 44.29
C THR A 92 -3.93 4.66 44.45
N LYS A 93 -2.66 4.21 44.47
CA LYS A 93 -2.25 2.82 44.71
C LYS A 93 -1.45 2.73 45.99
N GLN A 94 -2.03 2.14 47.03
CA GLN A 94 -1.48 2.07 48.38
C GLN A 94 -1.07 0.64 48.74
N LYS A 95 0.08 0.47 49.39
CA LYS A 95 0.53 -0.81 49.95
C LYS A 95 0.10 -0.89 51.41
N ASN A 96 -0.69 -1.90 51.79
CA ASN A 96 -1.10 -2.10 53.18
C ASN A 96 -0.32 -3.28 53.78
N CYS A 97 0.30 -3.07 54.94
CA CYS A 97 0.88 -4.14 55.75
C CYS A 97 -0.20 -4.67 56.69
N LEU A 98 -0.77 -5.84 56.37
CA LEU A 98 -1.70 -6.53 57.26
C LEU A 98 -0.89 -7.15 58.41
N LYS A 99 -0.87 -6.50 59.57
CA LYS A 99 -0.55 -7.20 60.82
C LYS A 99 -1.77 -8.06 61.16
N THR A 100 -1.70 -9.37 60.92
CA THR A 100 -2.68 -10.31 61.46
C THR A 100 -2.62 -10.25 62.98
N SER A 101 -3.62 -9.64 63.59
CA SER A 101 -3.86 -9.69 65.03
C SER A 101 -4.68 -10.94 65.34
N ASP A 102 -4.07 -12.11 65.28
CA ASP A 102 -4.62 -13.33 65.89
C ASP A 102 -3.48 -14.07 66.62
N PRO A 103 -3.46 -14.12 67.97
CA PRO A 103 -2.34 -14.67 68.72
C PRO A 103 -2.44 -16.19 68.96
N LEU A 104 -3.11 -16.95 68.10
CA LEU A 104 -3.31 -18.39 68.30
C LEU A 104 -3.33 -19.15 66.96
N GLU A 105 -2.16 -19.36 66.37
CA GLU A 105 -1.70 -20.68 65.90
C GLU A 105 -0.25 -20.61 65.41
N ASP A 106 0.52 -21.61 65.80
CA ASP A 106 1.98 -21.60 65.90
C ASP A 106 2.59 -22.47 64.78
N ARG A 107 3.67 -21.95 64.18
CA ARG A 107 4.73 -22.62 63.38
C ARG A 107 4.52 -22.90 61.87
N PHE A 108 5.41 -22.25 61.09
CA PHE A 108 5.83 -22.48 59.69
C PHE A 108 5.01 -21.80 58.57
N SER A 109 5.13 -20.47 58.44
CA SER A 109 5.45 -19.74 57.20
C SER A 109 5.27 -18.22 57.42
N GLU A 110 6.36 -17.50 57.71
CA GLU A 110 6.37 -16.04 57.60
C GLU A 110 6.39 -15.68 56.10
N HIS A 111 5.22 -15.68 55.46
CA HIS A 111 5.01 -14.96 54.21
C HIS A 111 4.08 -13.79 54.53
N GLU A 112 4.68 -12.64 54.80
CA GLU A 112 3.99 -11.35 54.85
C GLU A 112 3.29 -11.13 53.50
N PHE A 113 1.98 -11.31 53.44
CA PHE A 113 1.19 -10.99 52.24
C PHE A 113 1.02 -9.46 52.14
N TYR A 114 1.82 -8.83 51.28
CA TYR A 114 1.66 -7.41 50.91
C TYR A 114 0.51 -7.28 49.90
N GLY A 115 -0.61 -6.69 50.33
CA GLY A 115 -1.74 -6.37 49.44
C GLY A 115 -1.69 -4.93 48.93
N GLU A 116 -1.67 -4.73 47.61
CA GLU A 116 -1.86 -3.42 46.98
C GLU A 116 -3.36 -3.12 46.83
N PHE A 117 -3.78 -1.89 47.13
CA PHE A 117 -5.17 -1.47 46.97
C PHE A 117 -5.27 -0.15 46.20
N TYR A 118 -6.28 -0.07 45.33
CA TYR A 118 -6.66 1.08 44.54
C TYR A 118 -7.81 1.83 45.21
N ARG A 119 -7.72 3.17 45.23
CA ARG A 119 -8.78 4.08 45.73
C ARG A 119 -9.00 5.24 44.77
N VAL A 120 -10.25 5.64 44.59
CA VAL A 120 -10.68 6.67 43.63
C VAL A 120 -11.21 7.89 44.35
N PHE A 121 -10.76 9.06 43.92
CA PHE A 121 -11.10 10.35 44.52
C PHE A 121 -11.45 11.39 43.45
N ILE A 122 -12.23 12.40 43.83
CA ILE A 122 -12.56 13.57 43.00
C ILE A 122 -12.21 14.84 43.76
N VAL A 123 -11.55 15.78 43.09
CA VAL A 123 -11.18 17.09 43.63
C VAL A 123 -11.91 18.19 42.88
N GLU A 124 -12.46 19.15 43.63
CA GLU A 124 -12.98 20.41 43.07
C GLU A 124 -11.83 21.42 42.93
N LEU A 125 -11.54 21.87 41.70
CA LEU A 125 -10.40 22.76 41.40
C LEU A 125 -10.72 24.26 41.55
N THR A 126 -12.00 24.63 41.63
CA THR A 126 -12.44 26.04 41.52
C THR A 126 -12.57 26.78 42.86
N THR A 127 -12.27 26.14 43.99
CA THR A 127 -12.43 26.71 45.33
C THR A 127 -11.09 26.84 46.05
N ASN A 128 -10.89 27.95 46.77
CA ASN A 128 -9.69 28.16 47.61
C ASN A 128 -9.58 27.10 48.73
N ASP A 129 -10.69 26.46 49.10
CA ASP A 129 -10.76 25.27 49.94
C ASP A 129 -11.01 24.04 49.07
N THR A 130 -9.94 23.38 48.63
CA THR A 130 -10.01 22.18 47.78
C THR A 130 -10.73 21.05 48.52
N LYS A 131 -11.99 20.79 48.15
CA LYS A 131 -12.75 19.64 48.66
C LYS A 131 -12.37 18.38 47.89
N VAL A 132 -12.00 17.34 48.62
CA VAL A 132 -11.72 16.00 48.08
C VAL A 132 -12.85 15.07 48.49
N HIS A 133 -13.53 14.49 47.50
CA HIS A 133 -14.59 13.50 47.67
C HIS A 133 -14.01 12.09 47.46
N ASP A 134 -14.11 11.23 48.47
CA ASP A 134 -13.78 9.80 48.37
C ASP A 134 -15.00 9.04 47.84
N LEU A 135 -14.83 8.25 46.78
CA LEU A 135 -15.91 7.43 46.23
C LEU A 135 -16.14 6.14 47.03
N GLU A 136 -15.39 5.92 48.11
CA GLU A 136 -15.44 4.74 49.00
C GLU A 136 -15.13 3.41 48.27
N ILE A 137 -14.50 3.49 47.11
CA ILE A 137 -14.04 2.33 46.34
C ILE A 137 -12.65 1.96 46.82
N LYS A 138 -12.54 0.83 47.53
CA LYS A 138 -11.26 0.20 47.89
C LYS A 138 -11.20 -1.21 47.30
N ARG A 139 -10.31 -1.44 46.33
CA ARG A 139 -10.20 -2.72 45.61
C ARG A 139 -8.76 -3.17 45.47
N SER A 140 -8.52 -4.48 45.49
CA SER A 140 -7.22 -5.08 45.17
C SER A 140 -6.94 -5.11 43.67
N GLU A 141 -8.01 -5.11 42.87
CA GLU A 141 -7.96 -5.11 41.41
C GLU A 141 -7.80 -3.68 40.86
N GLN A 142 -7.23 -3.56 39.66
CA GLN A 142 -6.95 -2.25 39.06
C GLN A 142 -8.22 -1.45 38.85
N VAL A 143 -8.18 -0.19 39.30
CA VAL A 143 -9.25 0.78 39.11
C VAL A 143 -8.75 1.96 38.28
N ARG A 144 -9.55 2.43 37.33
CA ARG A 144 -9.30 3.63 36.51
C ARG A 144 -10.54 4.52 36.47
N ILE A 145 -10.34 5.82 36.28
CA ILE A 145 -11.41 6.84 36.14
C ILE A 145 -11.22 7.64 34.85
N GLN A 146 -12.30 8.02 34.18
CA GLN A 146 -12.22 8.85 32.96
C GLN A 146 -13.46 9.71 32.76
N PHE A 147 -13.29 11.02 32.54
CA PHE A 147 -14.41 11.89 32.16
C PHE A 147 -14.89 11.62 30.72
N LEU A 148 -16.21 11.70 30.55
CA LEU A 148 -16.87 11.69 29.25
C LEU A 148 -16.84 13.11 28.66
N TYR A 149 -16.72 13.20 27.33
CA TYR A 149 -16.71 14.48 26.63
C TYR A 149 -17.98 14.65 25.83
N ARG A 150 -18.47 15.87 25.80
CA ARG A 150 -19.74 16.20 25.15
C ARG A 150 -19.49 17.13 23.98
N GLU A 151 -20.27 16.99 22.92
CA GLU A 151 -20.26 17.95 21.82
C GLU A 151 -20.87 19.28 22.25
N LYS A 152 -21.89 19.22 23.11
CA LYS A 152 -22.52 20.41 23.71
C LYS A 152 -22.20 20.45 25.21
N GLU A 153 -21.42 21.45 25.60
CA GLU A 153 -21.13 21.71 27.01
C GLU A 153 -22.42 22.05 27.78
N GLN A 154 -22.74 21.21 28.77
CA GLN A 154 -23.79 21.50 29.74
C GLN A 154 -23.14 21.77 31.08
N LEU A 155 -23.24 23.01 31.51
CA LEU A 155 -22.58 23.53 32.70
C LEU A 155 -23.13 22.96 34.03
N SER A 156 -24.24 22.21 33.98
CA SER A 156 -24.95 21.68 35.15
C SER A 156 -24.62 20.23 35.48
N VAL A 157 -24.13 19.43 34.52
CA VAL A 157 -23.93 17.99 34.70
C VAL A 157 -22.73 17.49 33.92
N ASP A 158 -21.82 16.80 34.61
CA ASP A 158 -20.74 16.02 34.02
C ASP A 158 -20.89 14.54 34.32
N LYS A 159 -20.37 13.70 33.42
CA LYS A 159 -20.35 12.25 33.59
C LYS A 159 -18.92 11.71 33.49
N PHE A 160 -18.63 10.66 34.24
CA PHE A 160 -17.36 9.95 34.17
C PHE A 160 -17.56 8.46 34.40
N LEU A 161 -16.60 7.68 33.90
CA LEU A 161 -16.55 6.23 34.04
C LEU A 161 -15.59 5.86 35.17
N VAL A 162 -15.95 4.83 35.94
CA VAL A 162 -15.03 4.14 36.86
C VAL A 162 -14.99 2.68 36.46
N LEU A 163 -13.81 2.20 36.08
CA LEU A 163 -13.57 0.83 35.61
C LEU A 163 -12.86 0.05 36.70
N ILE A 164 -13.47 -1.04 37.18
CA ILE A 164 -12.91 -1.94 38.19
C ILE A 164 -12.73 -3.31 37.54
N HIS A 165 -11.48 -3.72 37.31
CA HIS A 165 -11.16 -5.00 36.65
C HIS A 165 -11.90 -6.17 37.31
N HIS A 166 -12.34 -7.17 36.53
CA HIS A 166 -13.13 -8.34 36.97
C HIS A 166 -14.47 -8.09 37.69
N GLU A 167 -14.78 -6.87 38.13
CA GLU A 167 -16.01 -6.54 38.87
C GLU A 167 -17.07 -5.83 38.03
N CYS A 168 -16.82 -4.55 37.68
CA CYS A 168 -17.82 -3.67 37.06
C CYS A 168 -17.26 -2.41 36.41
N ILE A 169 -18.05 -1.87 35.48
CA ILE A 169 -17.87 -0.52 34.94
C ILE A 169 -19.06 0.32 35.39
N LEU A 170 -18.77 1.39 36.13
CA LEU A 170 -19.75 2.34 36.67
C LEU A 170 -19.75 3.62 35.84
N THR A 171 -20.92 4.19 35.60
CA THR A 171 -21.05 5.60 35.21
C THR A 171 -21.46 6.41 36.41
N TYR A 172 -20.74 7.48 36.67
CA TYR A 172 -21.11 8.49 37.64
C TYR A 172 -21.62 9.74 36.93
N THR A 173 -22.62 10.37 37.53
CA THR A 173 -23.17 11.66 37.11
C THR A 173 -22.96 12.65 38.25
N ALA A 174 -22.10 13.64 38.03
CA ALA A 174 -21.87 14.76 38.93
C ALA A 174 -22.82 15.90 38.57
N GLN A 175 -23.72 16.24 39.49
CA GLN A 175 -24.63 17.38 39.34
C GLN A 175 -24.07 18.59 40.07
N PHE A 176 -23.98 19.72 39.37
CA PHE A 176 -23.45 20.96 39.91
C PHE A 176 -24.57 21.88 40.40
N ASP A 177 -24.28 22.65 41.44
CA ASP A 177 -25.16 23.74 41.86
C ASP A 177 -25.00 24.96 40.93
N THR A 178 -26.05 25.28 40.17
CA THR A 178 -26.08 26.41 39.24
C THR A 178 -26.50 27.73 39.88
N SER A 179 -26.81 27.74 41.19
CA SER A 179 -27.23 28.95 41.90
C SER A 179 -26.07 29.92 42.21
N VAL A 180 -24.82 29.45 42.17
CA VAL A 180 -23.62 30.23 42.50
C VAL A 180 -22.80 30.53 41.24
N SER A 181 -22.62 31.82 40.92
CA SER A 181 -22.11 32.28 39.62
C SER A 181 -20.61 32.05 39.38
N HIS A 182 -19.81 31.87 40.44
CA HIS A 182 -18.34 31.81 40.35
C HIS A 182 -17.70 30.51 40.87
N SER A 183 -18.44 29.69 41.61
CA SER A 183 -17.99 28.37 42.08
C SER A 183 -19.13 27.38 41.90
N ARG A 184 -18.88 26.26 41.22
CA ARG A 184 -19.90 25.22 40.97
C ARG A 184 -19.53 23.96 41.78
N PRO A 185 -19.85 23.92 43.07
CA PRO A 185 -19.59 22.74 43.88
C PRO A 185 -20.48 21.58 43.44
N ILE A 186 -20.03 20.36 43.72
CA ILE A 186 -20.81 19.15 43.48
C ILE A 186 -21.99 19.11 44.47
N LYS A 187 -23.21 19.07 43.94
CA LYS A 187 -24.45 18.93 44.72
C LYS A 187 -24.75 17.47 45.01
N GLU A 188 -24.60 16.60 44.01
CA GLU A 188 -24.96 15.18 44.11
C GLU A 188 -24.09 14.34 43.15
N LEU A 189 -23.66 13.16 43.61
CA LEU A 189 -22.98 12.13 42.81
C LEU A 189 -23.89 10.89 42.73
N LYS A 190 -24.37 10.56 41.53
CA LYS A 190 -25.15 9.34 41.27
C LYS A 190 -24.30 8.33 40.52
N SER A 191 -24.37 7.06 40.92
CA SER A 191 -23.66 5.96 40.25
C SER A 191 -24.62 4.93 39.68
N GLU A 192 -24.34 4.46 38.47
CA GLU A 192 -25.08 3.40 37.78
C GLU A 192 -24.12 2.35 37.23
N ILE A 193 -24.48 1.06 37.32
CA ILE A 193 -23.68 -0.04 36.76
C ILE A 193 -23.98 -0.17 35.26
N LEU A 194 -22.98 0.08 34.41
CA LEU A 194 -23.07 -0.15 32.97
C LEU A 194 -22.78 -1.59 32.59
N VAL A 195 -21.66 -2.11 33.08
CA VAL A 195 -21.19 -3.46 32.81
C VAL A 195 -20.98 -4.13 34.15
N LYS A 196 -21.45 -5.38 34.27
CA LYS A 196 -21.14 -6.26 35.40
C LYS A 196 -19.71 -6.76 35.20
N THR A 197 -19.47 -8.05 34.97
CA THR A 197 -18.10 -8.54 34.90
C THR A 197 -17.44 -8.35 33.52
N PHE A 198 -16.17 -7.93 33.50
CA PHE A 198 -15.32 -7.84 32.30
C PHE A 198 -13.89 -8.29 32.61
N ILE A 199 -13.15 -8.75 31.60
CA ILE A 199 -11.75 -9.21 31.75
C ILE A 199 -10.72 -8.24 31.12
N TRP A 200 -11.20 -7.31 30.30
CA TRP A 200 -10.38 -6.29 29.65
C TRP A 200 -11.27 -5.13 29.23
N ALA A 201 -10.78 -3.90 29.37
CA ALA A 201 -11.48 -2.71 28.86
C ALA A 201 -10.50 -1.63 28.38
N GLN A 202 -10.91 -0.87 27.37
CA GLN A 202 -10.19 0.29 26.82
C GLN A 202 -11.16 1.42 26.51
N TRP A 203 -10.74 2.65 26.84
CA TRP A 203 -11.46 3.86 26.46
C TRP A 203 -10.87 4.52 25.20
N ASP A 204 -11.72 4.79 24.22
CA ASP A 204 -11.41 5.64 23.06
C ASP A 204 -12.08 7.01 23.24
N MET A 205 -11.27 8.00 23.59
CA MET A 205 -11.72 9.37 23.83
C MET A 205 -12.08 10.14 22.55
N ILE A 206 -11.50 9.78 21.39
CA ILE A 206 -11.78 10.47 20.12
C ILE A 206 -13.22 10.14 19.70
N ASN A 207 -13.55 8.85 19.68
CA ASN A 207 -14.87 8.39 19.22
C ASN A 207 -15.90 8.25 20.35
N GLN A 208 -15.53 8.47 21.62
CA GLN A 208 -16.37 8.24 22.81
C GLN A 208 -16.91 6.80 22.88
N VAL A 209 -16.00 5.83 22.71
CA VAL A 209 -16.33 4.39 22.70
C VAL A 209 -15.60 3.68 23.84
N LEU A 210 -16.35 2.88 24.58
CA LEU A 210 -15.80 1.94 25.55
C LEU A 210 -15.77 0.53 24.94
N TYR A 211 -14.57 0.02 24.70
CA TYR A 211 -14.36 -1.37 24.33
C TYR A 211 -14.18 -2.21 25.58
N HIS A 212 -14.87 -3.36 25.68
CA HIS A 212 -14.69 -4.28 26.80
C HIS A 212 -14.90 -5.73 26.37
N ILE A 213 -14.22 -6.66 27.05
CA ILE A 213 -14.41 -8.09 26.84
C ILE A 213 -15.17 -8.68 28.02
N HIS A 214 -16.31 -9.30 27.72
CA HIS A 214 -17.16 -9.97 28.69
C HIS A 214 -17.42 -11.44 28.30
N HIS A 215 -17.82 -12.24 29.27
CA HIS A 215 -18.27 -13.61 29.02
C HIS A 215 -19.79 -13.64 28.83
N ARG A 216 -20.25 -13.79 27.59
CA ARG A 216 -21.67 -13.89 27.30
C ARG A 216 -22.13 -15.34 27.46
N ARG A 217 -23.20 -15.56 28.22
CA ARG A 217 -23.94 -16.84 28.19
C ARG A 217 -24.76 -16.88 26.91
N ILE A 218 -24.62 -17.94 26.12
CA ILE A 218 -25.46 -18.16 24.95
C ILE A 218 -26.91 -18.32 25.47
N PRO A 219 -27.88 -17.48 25.06
CA PRO A 219 -29.27 -17.77 25.33
C PRO A 219 -29.60 -19.08 24.61
N THR A 220 -30.04 -20.10 25.33
CA THR A 220 -30.52 -21.37 24.77
C THR A 220 -31.48 -21.08 23.62
N SER A 221 -31.05 -21.36 22.39
CA SER A 221 -31.91 -21.31 21.22
C SER A 221 -33.01 -22.36 21.39
N VAL A 222 -34.26 -21.97 21.19
CA VAL A 222 -35.47 -22.82 21.29
C VAL A 222 -35.55 -23.89 20.19
N VAL A 223 -34.43 -24.21 19.52
CA VAL A 223 -34.38 -25.19 18.43
C VAL A 223 -33.12 -26.02 18.59
N THR A 224 -33.18 -27.00 19.47
CA THR A 224 -32.58 -28.35 19.37
C THR A 224 -32.79 -29.03 20.71
N GLU A 225 -33.95 -29.68 20.87
CA GLU A 225 -34.07 -30.78 21.81
C GLU A 225 -33.15 -31.90 21.30
N ASN A 226 -31.98 -32.05 21.93
CA ASN A 226 -31.25 -33.31 22.05
C ASN A 226 -30.30 -33.14 23.23
N GLU A 227 -30.61 -33.87 24.30
CA GLU A 227 -29.87 -33.90 25.55
C GLU A 227 -28.50 -34.55 25.35
N ASP A 228 -27.43 -33.77 25.53
CA ASP A 228 -26.11 -34.28 25.89
C ASP A 228 -25.67 -33.56 27.18
N GLU A 229 -25.97 -34.18 28.33
CA GLU A 229 -25.73 -33.69 29.70
C GLU A 229 -24.23 -33.62 30.12
N ASN A 230 -23.28 -33.36 29.22
CA ASN A 230 -21.86 -33.28 29.59
C ASN A 230 -21.05 -32.10 29.02
N ASN A 231 -21.67 -31.12 28.36
CA ASN A 231 -20.98 -29.88 28.00
C ASN A 231 -21.11 -28.85 29.13
N PHE A 232 -20.09 -28.78 30.00
CA PHE A 232 -19.86 -27.61 30.86
C PHE A 232 -20.07 -26.33 30.06
N ARG A 233 -20.99 -25.49 30.54
CA ARG A 233 -21.44 -24.20 29.98
C ARG A 233 -20.26 -23.35 29.45
N SER A 234 -19.89 -23.47 28.17
CA SER A 234 -18.79 -22.69 27.61
C SER A 234 -19.28 -21.27 27.28
N SER A 235 -19.06 -20.30 28.17
CA SER A 235 -19.19 -18.89 27.82
C SER A 235 -18.04 -18.49 26.91
N LYS A 236 -18.32 -17.98 25.71
CA LYS A 236 -17.28 -17.46 24.81
C LYS A 236 -16.95 -16.02 25.16
N PRO A 237 -15.67 -15.62 25.25
CA PRO A 237 -15.30 -14.22 25.42
C PRO A 237 -15.75 -13.43 24.19
N THR A 238 -16.36 -12.28 24.40
CA THR A 238 -16.87 -11.41 23.33
C THR A 238 -16.37 -9.99 23.58
N LEU A 239 -15.74 -9.39 22.57
CA LEU A 239 -15.35 -7.97 22.55
C LEU A 239 -16.55 -7.13 22.10
N SER A 240 -16.98 -6.23 22.98
CA SER A 240 -18.15 -5.38 22.77
C SER A 240 -17.76 -3.91 22.78
N GLY A 241 -18.26 -3.14 21.82
CA GLY A 241 -18.07 -1.68 21.74
C GLY A 241 -19.33 -0.92 22.16
N LEU A 242 -19.22 -0.11 23.22
CA LEU A 242 -20.30 0.74 23.74
C LEU A 242 -20.06 2.19 23.32
N GLN A 243 -20.92 2.72 22.45
CA GLN A 243 -20.89 4.11 21.98
C GLN A 243 -21.70 5.00 22.92
N PHE A 244 -21.08 6.09 23.38
CA PHE A 244 -21.75 7.12 24.17
C PHE A 244 -22.26 8.25 23.29
N HIS A 245 -23.37 8.86 23.72
CA HIS A 245 -24.04 9.98 23.07
C HIS A 245 -24.36 11.07 24.12
N ASP A 246 -24.50 12.31 23.68
CA ASP A 246 -24.73 13.45 24.59
C ASP A 246 -26.10 13.41 25.27
N ASP A 247 -27.16 13.20 24.47
CA ASP A 247 -28.56 13.31 24.90
C ASP A 247 -29.33 11.97 24.81
N LEU A 248 -28.68 10.93 24.30
CA LEU A 248 -29.26 9.60 24.09
C LEU A 248 -28.59 8.55 24.98
N PRO A 249 -29.26 7.42 25.27
CA PRO A 249 -28.62 6.31 25.97
C PRO A 249 -27.44 5.76 25.14
N HIS A 250 -26.53 5.07 25.81
CA HIS A 250 -25.44 4.35 25.15
C HIS A 250 -25.99 3.21 24.29
N GLU A 251 -25.28 2.87 23.21
CA GLU A 251 -25.63 1.76 22.31
C GLU A 251 -24.45 0.79 22.13
N THR A 252 -24.73 -0.51 21.99
CA THR A 252 -23.71 -1.53 21.69
C THR A 252 -23.57 -1.68 20.17
N VAL A 253 -22.55 -1.05 19.59
CA VAL A 253 -22.35 -0.96 18.13
C VAL A 253 -21.57 -2.14 17.53
N LEU A 254 -20.77 -2.82 18.34
CA LEU A 254 -19.86 -3.89 17.92
C LEU A 254 -19.95 -5.06 18.91
N ASN A 255 -19.98 -6.30 18.40
CA ASN A 255 -19.87 -7.54 19.17
C ASN A 255 -19.08 -8.60 18.39
N ILE A 256 -17.84 -8.86 18.79
CA ILE A 256 -16.95 -9.83 18.15
C ILE A 256 -16.70 -11.00 19.10
N PRO A 257 -17.10 -12.24 18.76
CA PRO A 257 -16.69 -13.41 19.51
C PRO A 257 -15.18 -13.63 19.33
N LEU A 258 -14.43 -13.71 20.42
CA LEU A 258 -12.99 -13.95 20.41
C LEU A 258 -12.69 -15.42 20.69
N ASN A 259 -11.66 -15.94 20.04
CA ASN A 259 -11.08 -17.25 20.34
C ASN A 259 -9.85 -17.06 21.24
N LEU A 260 -10.07 -16.59 22.47
CA LEU A 260 -9.00 -16.53 23.47
C LEU A 260 -8.80 -17.93 24.08
N PRO A 261 -7.58 -18.33 24.44
CA PRO A 261 -7.37 -19.51 25.26
C PRO A 261 -8.23 -19.39 26.53
N LEU A 262 -8.85 -20.49 26.95
CA LEU A 262 -9.75 -20.55 28.11
C LEU A 262 -8.96 -20.18 29.38
N LEU A 263 -8.86 -18.89 29.66
CA LEU A 263 -8.39 -18.37 30.93
C LEU A 263 -9.45 -18.76 31.95
N SER A 264 -9.10 -19.65 32.88
CA SER A 264 -9.95 -19.95 34.03
C SER A 264 -10.26 -18.64 34.77
N PRO A 265 -11.52 -18.36 35.16
CA PRO A 265 -11.87 -17.13 35.88
C PRO A 265 -11.19 -17.00 37.26
N SER A 266 -10.49 -18.04 37.72
CA SER A 266 -9.69 -18.07 38.94
C SER A 266 -8.18 -17.84 38.72
N SER A 267 -7.75 -17.57 37.48
CA SER A 267 -6.33 -17.39 37.13
C SER A 267 -6.02 -15.96 36.68
N SER A 268 -6.48 -14.94 37.42
CA SER A 268 -5.98 -13.58 37.24
C SER A 268 -4.53 -13.54 37.72
N CYS A 269 -3.65 -12.97 36.90
CA CYS A 269 -2.22 -12.85 37.21
C CYS A 269 -1.99 -11.92 38.43
N GLY A 270 -2.98 -11.08 38.77
CA GLY A 270 -2.96 -10.14 39.88
C GLY A 270 -1.92 -9.03 39.76
N THR A 271 -1.13 -9.04 38.68
CA THR A 271 -0.06 -8.08 38.41
C THR A 271 -0.58 -7.07 37.39
N TYR A 272 -0.61 -5.81 37.79
CA TYR A 272 -1.12 -4.70 37.00
C TYR A 272 -0.02 -3.69 36.68
N GLU A 273 0.08 -3.33 35.41
CA GLU A 273 0.94 -2.23 34.95
C GLU A 273 0.20 -0.90 35.04
N ASP A 274 0.91 0.17 35.40
CA ASP A 274 0.36 1.52 35.57
C ASP A 274 0.29 2.29 34.21
N ASP A 275 0.02 1.57 33.11
CA ASP A 275 -0.10 2.16 31.77
C ASP A 275 -1.29 3.13 31.71
N VAL A 276 -1.03 4.40 31.36
CA VAL A 276 -2.05 5.46 31.33
C VAL A 276 -2.51 5.82 29.92
N ILE A 277 -1.73 5.47 28.90
CA ILE A 277 -2.03 5.75 27.49
C ILE A 277 -1.80 4.46 26.68
N PRO A 278 -2.77 4.02 25.85
CA PRO A 278 -4.18 4.36 25.96
C PRO A 278 -4.74 3.92 27.32
N LEU A 279 -5.81 4.56 27.79
CA LEU A 279 -6.44 4.19 29.06
C LEU A 279 -7.04 2.78 28.95
N ARG A 280 -6.40 1.81 29.63
CA ARG A 280 -6.77 0.40 29.62
C ARG A 280 -6.83 -0.17 31.03
N VAL A 281 -7.70 -1.16 31.21
CA VAL A 281 -7.82 -1.97 32.42
C VAL A 281 -7.71 -3.43 32.03
N HIS A 282 -6.61 -4.06 32.43
CA HIS A 282 -6.26 -5.44 32.08
C HIS A 282 -5.21 -5.98 33.04
N ASP A 283 -5.07 -7.30 33.12
CA ASP A 283 -3.96 -7.94 33.81
C ASP A 283 -2.89 -8.44 32.82
N CYS A 284 -1.81 -9.02 33.35
CA CYS A 284 -0.69 -9.52 32.55
C CYS A 284 -1.04 -10.68 31.58
N SER A 285 -2.26 -11.19 31.59
CA SER A 285 -2.68 -12.35 30.77
C SER A 285 -3.20 -11.97 29.39
N LEU A 286 -3.69 -10.74 29.21
CA LEU A 286 -4.35 -10.30 27.98
C LEU A 286 -3.94 -8.89 27.56
N ASP A 287 -2.89 -8.83 26.75
CA ASP A 287 -2.44 -7.61 26.10
C ASP A 287 -3.16 -7.39 24.76
N LEU A 288 -4.23 -6.61 24.82
CA LEU A 288 -5.03 -6.23 23.65
C LEU A 288 -5.15 -4.70 23.57
N ILE A 289 -5.09 -4.17 22.35
CA ILE A 289 -5.24 -2.76 22.01
C ILE A 289 -6.20 -2.65 20.83
N VAL A 290 -7.20 -1.80 20.93
CA VAL A 290 -8.04 -1.41 19.80
C VAL A 290 -7.53 -0.08 19.26
N VAL A 291 -7.19 -0.05 17.98
CA VAL A 291 -6.74 1.17 17.28
C VAL A 291 -7.78 1.52 16.24
N SER A 292 -8.31 2.73 16.29
CA SER A 292 -9.34 3.22 15.37
C SER A 292 -9.00 4.59 14.82
N ASP A 293 -9.47 4.86 13.60
CA ASP A 293 -9.39 6.17 12.97
C ASP A 293 -10.77 6.60 12.44
N THR A 294 -10.99 7.90 12.42
CA THR A 294 -12.18 8.57 11.91
C THR A 294 -12.57 8.12 10.50
N LYS A 295 -11.65 7.63 9.65
CA LYS A 295 -11.94 7.12 8.29
C LYS A 295 -12.68 5.77 8.26
N GLY A 296 -12.97 5.16 9.41
CA GLY A 296 -13.64 3.86 9.49
C GLY A 296 -12.69 2.67 9.66
N MET A 297 -11.40 2.93 9.90
CA MET A 297 -10.43 1.86 10.20
C MET A 297 -10.60 1.45 11.65
N VAL A 298 -10.78 0.16 11.91
CA VAL A 298 -10.83 -0.41 13.25
C VAL A 298 -9.99 -1.68 13.27
N CYS A 299 -8.92 -1.65 14.06
CA CYS A 299 -7.93 -2.71 14.16
C CYS A 299 -7.88 -3.23 15.59
N VAL A 300 -8.06 -4.54 15.76
CA VAL A 300 -7.87 -5.21 17.06
C VAL A 300 -6.48 -5.84 17.08
N CYS A 301 -5.58 -5.27 17.86
CA CYS A 301 -4.18 -5.67 17.97
C CYS A 301 -3.99 -6.48 19.25
N HIS A 302 -3.40 -7.65 19.14
CA HIS A 302 -3.11 -8.51 20.28
C HIS A 302 -1.72 -9.12 20.10
N TYR A 303 -0.91 -9.12 21.15
CA TYR A 303 0.35 -9.85 21.17
C TYR A 303 0.37 -10.84 22.32
N TYR A 304 1.09 -11.94 22.14
CA TYR A 304 1.17 -13.00 23.13
C TYR A 304 2.46 -13.79 23.01
N LEU A 305 2.84 -14.40 24.13
CA LEU A 305 4.00 -15.28 24.24
C LEU A 305 3.51 -16.71 24.47
N TYR A 306 4.02 -17.67 23.72
CA TYR A 306 3.66 -19.08 23.92
C TYR A 306 4.85 -20.03 23.70
N ARG A 307 4.73 -21.25 24.24
CA ARG A 307 5.67 -22.34 23.97
C ARG A 307 4.95 -23.45 23.18
N PRO A 308 5.54 -23.96 22.10
CA PRO A 308 4.89 -24.98 21.26
C PRO A 308 4.83 -26.37 21.92
N VAL A 309 5.67 -26.67 22.91
CA VAL A 309 5.71 -27.98 23.60
C VAL A 309 5.59 -27.78 25.11
N GLN A 310 4.61 -28.42 25.75
CA GLN A 310 4.53 -28.51 27.22
C GLN A 310 5.58 -29.52 27.71
N PRO A 311 6.61 -29.10 28.49
CA PRO A 311 7.47 -30.07 29.15
C PRO A 311 6.69 -30.79 30.27
N PRO A 312 7.07 -32.02 30.63
CA PRO A 312 6.50 -32.72 31.79
C PRO A 312 6.64 -31.86 33.06
N GLN A 313 5.59 -31.88 33.90
CA GLN A 313 5.35 -30.97 35.03
C GLN A 313 6.49 -30.82 36.05
N HIS A 314 7.49 -31.73 36.05
CA HIS A 314 8.64 -31.70 36.94
C HIS A 314 9.71 -30.63 36.61
N VAL A 315 9.62 -29.95 35.46
CA VAL A 315 10.58 -28.92 35.00
C VAL A 315 10.04 -27.48 35.17
N LEU A 316 8.78 -27.32 35.60
CA LEU A 316 8.13 -25.99 35.70
C LEU A 316 8.78 -25.05 36.73
N ASN A 317 9.43 -25.61 37.76
CA ASN A 317 10.03 -24.85 38.86
C ASN A 317 11.44 -24.31 38.57
N SER A 318 12.02 -24.61 37.40
CA SER A 318 13.27 -24.01 36.93
C SER A 318 13.01 -23.26 35.62
N LEU A 319 12.40 -22.08 35.71
CA LEU A 319 12.42 -21.09 34.62
C LEU A 319 13.87 -20.62 34.42
N ASN A 320 14.73 -21.45 33.84
CA ASN A 320 16.07 -21.04 33.44
C ASN A 320 15.96 -19.90 32.42
N GLU A 321 16.78 -18.87 32.59
CA GLU A 321 16.83 -17.69 31.70
C GLU A 321 17.15 -18.04 30.23
N SER A 322 17.65 -19.25 29.98
CA SER A 322 17.96 -19.80 28.65
C SER A 322 16.76 -20.37 27.89
N ASN A 323 15.56 -20.40 28.48
CA ASN A 323 14.38 -20.95 27.80
C ASN A 323 13.90 -20.03 26.68
N THR A 324 13.65 -20.58 25.50
CA THR A 324 13.10 -19.85 24.34
C THR A 324 11.58 -19.95 24.30
N VAL A 325 10.92 -18.89 23.84
CA VAL A 325 9.48 -18.79 23.57
C VAL A 325 9.22 -18.30 22.15
N HIS A 326 7.99 -18.42 21.70
CA HIS A 326 7.50 -17.78 20.48
C HIS A 326 6.82 -16.47 20.86
N PHE A 327 7.23 -15.39 20.22
CA PHE A 327 6.53 -14.12 20.24
C PHE A 327 5.61 -14.07 19.03
N ALA A 328 4.34 -13.75 19.24
CA ALA A 328 3.41 -13.57 18.15
C ALA A 328 2.54 -12.35 18.38
N TYR A 329 2.11 -11.74 17.29
CA TYR A 329 1.06 -10.74 17.31
C TYR A 329 0.07 -10.96 16.18
N SER A 330 -1.17 -10.55 16.41
CA SER A 330 -2.26 -10.56 15.46
C SER A 330 -2.86 -9.17 15.35
N VAL A 331 -3.05 -8.69 14.14
CA VAL A 331 -3.78 -7.46 13.82
C VAL A 331 -5.03 -7.85 13.04
N THR A 332 -6.18 -7.76 13.68
CA THR A 332 -7.48 -8.00 13.06
C THR A 332 -8.01 -6.71 12.44
N LEU A 333 -8.08 -6.66 11.11
CA LEU A 333 -8.56 -5.53 10.32
C LEU A 333 -10.05 -5.70 10.05
N LEU A 334 -10.90 -5.05 10.84
CA LEU A 334 -12.35 -5.22 10.70
C LEU A 334 -12.84 -4.68 9.36
N HIS A 335 -12.31 -3.55 8.88
CA HIS A 335 -12.71 -2.95 7.60
C HIS A 335 -12.37 -3.80 6.37
N HIS A 336 -11.38 -4.68 6.48
CA HIS A 336 -11.01 -5.62 5.43
C HIS A 336 -11.46 -7.05 5.67
N SER A 337 -12.08 -7.32 6.82
CA SER A 337 -12.46 -8.68 7.22
C SER A 337 -11.29 -9.66 7.11
N CYS A 338 -10.13 -9.29 7.63
CA CYS A 338 -8.96 -10.18 7.65
C CYS A 338 -8.16 -10.01 8.94
N VAL A 339 -7.35 -11.03 9.23
CA VAL A 339 -6.38 -11.05 10.32
C VAL A 339 -5.01 -11.22 9.72
N ILE A 340 -4.09 -10.33 10.10
CA ILE A 340 -2.67 -10.47 9.82
C ILE A 340 -2.04 -11.05 11.08
N HIS A 341 -1.40 -12.21 10.96
CA HIS A 341 -0.75 -12.90 12.07
C HIS A 341 0.75 -13.03 11.80
N CYS A 342 1.55 -12.72 12.81
CA CYS A 342 3.00 -12.74 12.73
C CYS A 342 3.57 -13.57 13.87
N VAL A 343 4.49 -14.48 13.56
CA VAL A 343 5.13 -15.38 14.52
C VAL A 343 6.65 -15.29 14.40
N ILE A 344 7.30 -15.19 15.56
CA ILE A 344 8.75 -15.07 15.71
C ILE A 344 9.22 -16.13 16.71
N PRO A 345 9.73 -17.27 16.23
CA PRO A 345 10.26 -18.30 17.09
C PRO A 345 11.61 -17.96 17.72
N GLY A 346 11.93 -18.61 18.84
CA GLY A 346 13.30 -18.65 19.38
C GLY A 346 13.72 -17.49 20.29
N ILE A 347 12.80 -16.66 20.77
CA ILE A 347 13.16 -15.52 21.64
C ILE A 347 13.40 -15.98 23.08
N SER A 348 14.52 -15.59 23.70
CA SER A 348 14.80 -15.89 25.12
C SER A 348 13.76 -15.26 26.06
N TRP A 349 13.32 -16.00 27.08
CA TRP A 349 12.32 -15.55 28.06
C TRP A 349 12.71 -14.24 28.78
N SER A 350 13.99 -14.07 29.12
CA SER A 350 14.51 -12.85 29.76
C SER A 350 14.25 -11.58 28.94
N ARG A 351 14.35 -11.70 27.61
CA ARG A 351 14.05 -10.64 26.66
C ARG A 351 12.55 -10.51 26.39
N ALA A 352 11.88 -11.65 26.14
CA ALA A 352 10.47 -11.68 25.78
C ALA A 352 9.55 -11.05 26.83
N LYS A 353 9.83 -11.26 28.13
CA LYS A 353 9.00 -10.69 29.22
C LYS A 353 8.98 -9.16 29.26
N LEU A 354 10.02 -8.51 28.72
CA LEU A 354 10.16 -7.05 28.68
C LEU A 354 9.68 -6.45 27.36
N MET A 355 9.35 -7.26 26.36
CA MET A 355 8.88 -6.76 25.07
C MET A 355 7.49 -6.16 25.22
N ARG A 356 7.36 -4.90 24.79
CA ARG A 356 6.07 -4.21 24.67
C ARG A 356 5.96 -3.66 23.24
N PRO A 357 5.24 -4.34 22.34
CA PRO A 357 5.09 -3.88 20.97
C PRO A 357 4.21 -2.63 20.90
N THR A 358 4.61 -1.68 20.08
CA THR A 358 3.83 -0.47 19.79
C THR A 358 3.00 -0.69 18.54
N PHE A 359 1.70 -0.39 18.60
CA PHE A 359 0.80 -0.39 17.45
C PHE A 359 0.31 1.04 17.20
N ALA A 360 0.61 1.59 16.01
CA ALA A 360 0.17 2.94 15.66
C ALA A 360 -0.16 3.07 14.17
N ILE A 361 -1.21 3.84 13.84
CA ILE A 361 -1.57 4.15 12.45
C ILE A 361 -0.59 5.21 11.92
N TYR A 362 0.00 4.94 10.75
CA TYR A 362 1.00 5.77 10.09
C TYR A 362 0.52 6.18 8.68
N GLU A 363 0.63 7.48 8.37
CA GLU A 363 0.30 8.06 7.06
C GLU A 363 -1.08 7.66 6.52
N ASN A 364 -2.04 7.33 7.39
CA ASN A 364 -3.41 6.93 7.05
C ASN A 364 -3.58 5.64 6.21
N HIS A 365 -2.49 4.95 5.93
CA HIS A 365 -2.47 3.77 5.06
C HIS A 365 -1.75 2.60 5.71
N HIS A 366 -0.80 2.86 6.60
CA HIS A 366 -0.01 1.81 7.25
C HIS A 366 -0.30 1.75 8.75
N MET A 367 -0.01 0.61 9.36
CA MET A 367 0.16 0.43 10.79
C MET A 367 1.60 0.07 11.06
N ILE A 368 2.27 0.82 11.93
CA ILE A 368 3.59 0.44 12.42
C ILE A 368 3.38 -0.47 13.63
N VAL A 369 3.94 -1.68 13.53
CA VAL A 369 4.19 -2.60 14.64
C VAL A 369 5.67 -2.51 14.97
N PHE A 370 6.02 -1.77 16.02
CA PHE A 370 7.41 -1.63 16.46
C PHE A 370 7.68 -2.55 17.64
N VAL A 371 8.67 -3.42 17.51
CA VAL A 371 9.17 -4.25 18.61
C VAL A 371 10.56 -3.73 19.00
N PRO A 372 10.71 -3.19 20.23
CA PRO A 372 11.98 -2.62 20.69
C PRO A 372 13.18 -3.54 20.44
N GLU A 373 14.28 -2.94 19.96
CA GLU A 373 15.56 -3.61 19.64
C GLU A 373 15.50 -4.74 18.58
N LEU A 374 14.36 -4.96 17.94
CA LEU A 374 14.16 -6.07 17.01
C LEU A 374 13.88 -5.59 15.59
N PHE A 375 12.69 -5.06 15.34
CA PHE A 375 12.25 -4.66 14.02
C PHE A 375 11.10 -3.65 14.11
N ALA A 376 10.87 -2.96 13.00
CA ALA A 376 9.62 -2.29 12.72
C ALA A 376 8.92 -3.00 11.56
N HIS A 377 7.61 -3.19 11.66
CA HIS A 377 6.81 -3.79 10.60
C HIS A 377 5.73 -2.80 10.19
N LEU A 378 5.78 -2.35 8.93
CA LEU A 378 4.76 -1.51 8.32
C LEU A 378 3.74 -2.42 7.65
N LEU A 379 2.57 -2.53 8.26
CA LEU A 379 1.45 -3.27 7.71
C LEU A 379 0.56 -2.31 6.91
N GLU A 380 0.41 -2.49 5.60
CA GLU A 380 -0.62 -1.79 4.83
C GLU A 380 -2.02 -2.19 5.32
N ILE A 381 -2.74 -1.22 5.84
CA ILE A 381 -4.10 -1.35 6.39
C ILE A 381 -5.07 -0.35 5.74
N GLY A 382 -4.67 0.36 4.68
CA GLY A 382 -5.44 1.43 4.09
C GLY A 382 -6.77 0.97 3.52
N VAL A 383 -7.76 1.86 3.50
CA VAL A 383 -9.14 1.54 3.08
C VAL A 383 -9.32 1.44 1.56
N ASN A 384 -8.30 1.79 0.77
CA ASN A 384 -8.40 1.94 -0.68
C ASN A 384 -8.21 0.60 -1.42
N HIS A 385 -7.42 -0.31 -0.84
CA HIS A 385 -7.20 -1.64 -1.39
C HIS A 385 -6.97 -2.66 -0.29
N GLU A 386 -6.97 -3.94 -0.67
CA GLU A 386 -6.77 -5.04 0.26
C GLU A 386 -5.37 -4.96 0.89
N PRO A 387 -5.21 -5.40 2.15
CA PRO A 387 -3.92 -5.46 2.84
C PRO A 387 -2.94 -6.35 2.07
N CYS A 388 -1.85 -5.75 1.61
CA CYS A 388 -0.80 -6.41 0.85
C CYS A 388 0.53 -5.68 1.06
N CYS A 389 1.63 -6.17 0.48
CA CYS A 389 2.88 -5.41 0.37
C CYS A 389 3.47 -4.92 1.73
N HIS A 390 3.36 -5.73 2.78
CA HIS A 390 3.91 -5.39 4.09
C HIS A 390 5.44 -5.24 4.05
N ILE A 391 5.95 -4.25 4.79
CA ILE A 391 7.38 -3.94 4.84
C ILE A 391 7.90 -4.29 6.23
N LEU A 392 8.72 -5.32 6.29
CA LEU A 392 9.51 -5.63 7.47
C LEU A 392 10.86 -4.93 7.37
N CYS A 393 11.24 -4.17 8.40
CA CYS A 393 12.47 -3.41 8.42
C CYS A 393 13.16 -3.44 9.79
N GLY A 394 14.46 -3.07 9.78
CA GLY A 394 15.24 -2.85 11.01
C GLY A 394 14.60 -1.82 11.94
N PRO A 395 15.08 -1.72 13.19
CA PRO A 395 14.72 -0.59 14.03
C PRO A 395 15.07 0.72 13.29
N PRO A 396 14.12 1.65 13.14
CA PRO A 396 14.35 2.86 12.36
C PRO A 396 15.37 3.77 13.07
N PRO A 397 16.17 4.54 12.32
CA PRO A 397 17.24 5.36 12.87
C PRO A 397 16.74 6.52 13.75
N SER A 398 15.46 6.87 13.61
CA SER A 398 14.77 7.86 14.44
C SER A 398 14.57 7.40 15.89
N ILE A 399 14.60 6.09 16.15
CA ILE A 399 14.37 5.52 17.47
C ILE A 399 15.71 5.15 18.14
N PRO A 400 15.99 5.68 19.34
CA PRO A 400 17.16 5.28 20.12
C PRO A 400 17.10 3.82 20.57
N SER A 401 18.24 3.15 20.64
CA SER A 401 18.32 1.74 21.07
C SER A 401 17.92 1.49 22.52
N ARG A 402 17.90 2.54 23.37
CA ARG A 402 17.55 2.46 24.79
C ARG A 402 16.04 2.48 25.09
N VAL A 403 15.24 2.71 24.06
CA VAL A 403 13.79 2.82 24.20
C VAL A 403 13.19 1.46 24.54
N SER A 404 12.27 1.45 25.50
CA SER A 404 11.72 0.21 26.05
C SER A 404 10.25 0.01 25.71
N TYR A 405 9.44 1.08 25.77
CA TYR A 405 8.01 0.99 25.49
C TYR A 405 7.48 2.33 24.99
N LEU A 406 7.36 2.42 23.66
CA LEU A 406 6.78 3.59 23.01
C LEU A 406 5.25 3.49 22.99
N VAL A 407 4.62 4.59 23.38
CA VAL A 407 3.18 4.76 23.26
C VAL A 407 2.89 5.97 22.37
N PRO A 408 2.01 5.85 21.36
CA PRO A 408 1.60 6.97 20.53
C PRO A 408 0.74 7.94 21.33
N LEU A 409 1.09 9.23 21.25
CA LEU A 409 0.25 10.31 21.75
C LEU A 409 -0.80 10.66 20.69
N LEU A 410 -1.95 11.20 21.13
CA LEU A 410 -2.99 11.69 20.21
C LEU A 410 -2.42 12.73 19.25
N ASP A 411 -2.60 12.48 17.94
CA ASP A 411 -2.22 13.42 16.88
C ASP A 411 -3.26 14.53 16.80
N LEU A 412 -2.84 15.77 17.06
CA LEU A 412 -3.66 16.95 16.96
C LEU A 412 -3.56 17.49 15.53
N ASP A 413 -4.17 16.79 14.58
CA ASP A 413 -4.38 17.32 13.24
C ASP A 413 -5.19 18.62 13.36
N ASN A 414 -4.55 19.78 13.15
CA ASN A 414 -5.17 21.11 13.21
C ASN A 414 -6.45 21.15 12.34
N PRO A 415 -7.68 21.12 12.92
CA PRO A 415 -8.91 21.21 12.14
C PRO A 415 -9.24 22.66 11.76
N SER A 416 -8.47 23.64 12.25
CA SER A 416 -8.80 25.05 12.16
C SER A 416 -8.37 25.67 10.83
N LYS A 417 -9.02 25.27 9.73
CA LYS A 417 -9.20 26.13 8.54
C LYS A 417 -10.44 25.79 7.69
N GLU A 418 -11.41 25.05 8.24
CA GLU A 418 -12.75 24.93 7.68
C GLU A 418 -13.79 25.50 8.64
N THR A 419 -13.81 26.82 8.79
CA THR A 419 -15.02 27.52 9.26
C THR A 419 -15.13 28.84 8.54
N ARG A 420 -15.89 28.83 7.44
CA ARG A 420 -16.27 30.04 6.70
C ARG A 420 -17.07 30.95 7.63
N ARG A 421 -16.44 32.01 8.13
CA ARG A 421 -17.15 33.22 8.56
C ARG A 421 -17.73 33.89 7.32
N ASN A 422 -19.05 33.79 7.17
CA ASN A 422 -19.82 34.68 6.32
C ASN A 422 -19.72 36.09 6.89
N SER A 423 -18.96 36.97 6.25
CA SER A 423 -19.17 38.41 6.33
C SER A 423 -19.09 38.99 4.93
N HIS A 424 -20.25 39.45 4.45
CA HIS A 424 -20.39 40.24 3.24
C HIS A 424 -19.46 41.45 3.25
N HIS A 425 -18.55 41.52 2.29
CA HIS A 425 -18.20 42.81 1.69
C HIS A 425 -17.90 42.64 0.21
N ASN A 426 -18.72 43.32 -0.60
CA ASN A 426 -18.57 43.46 -2.03
C ASN A 426 -17.34 44.33 -2.34
N ASN A 427 -16.45 43.83 -3.19
CA ASN A 427 -15.67 44.67 -4.09
C ASN A 427 -15.42 43.91 -5.40
N PRO A 428 -15.69 44.52 -6.57
CA PRO A 428 -15.43 43.91 -7.86
C PRO A 428 -14.06 44.38 -8.35
N ASP A 429 -13.10 43.47 -8.53
CA ASP A 429 -12.06 43.63 -9.56
C ASP A 429 -11.33 42.32 -9.81
N GLY A 430 -11.21 41.98 -11.09
CA GLY A 430 -10.80 40.68 -11.58
C GLY A 430 -9.29 40.43 -11.48
N LYS A 431 -8.96 39.16 -11.23
CA LYS A 431 -7.88 38.39 -11.86
C LYS A 431 -7.98 36.94 -11.34
N SER A 432 -8.30 36.03 -12.26
CA SER A 432 -8.31 34.58 -12.04
C SER A 432 -6.89 34.09 -11.80
N SER A 433 -6.55 33.70 -10.58
CA SER A 433 -5.34 32.95 -10.27
C SER A 433 -5.69 31.49 -9.98
N ASP A 434 -4.94 30.60 -10.63
CA ASP A 434 -5.06 29.16 -10.62
C ASP A 434 -5.21 28.55 -9.22
N GLY A 435 -6.27 27.75 -9.05
CA GLY A 435 -6.49 26.90 -7.88
C GLY A 435 -5.61 25.66 -7.95
N ASN A 436 -4.33 25.80 -7.59
CA ASN A 436 -3.50 24.66 -7.21
C ASN A 436 -3.89 24.23 -5.80
N SER A 437 -4.63 23.13 -5.68
CA SER A 437 -4.70 22.34 -4.45
C SER A 437 -3.32 21.73 -4.21
N LEU A 438 -2.49 22.46 -3.45
CA LEU A 438 -1.26 21.96 -2.87
C LEU A 438 -1.62 20.76 -1.98
N LEU A 439 -1.43 19.55 -2.49
CA LEU A 439 -1.13 18.38 -1.67
C LEU A 439 0.20 18.68 -0.97
N VAL A 440 0.11 19.32 0.19
CA VAL A 440 1.24 19.50 1.08
C VAL A 440 1.72 18.11 1.46
N ASN A 441 2.97 17.78 1.15
CA ASN A 441 3.71 16.69 1.78
C ASN A 441 3.70 16.94 3.29
N SER A 442 2.67 16.46 3.99
CA SER A 442 2.74 16.31 5.43
C SER A 442 3.59 15.07 5.68
N ASN A 443 4.83 15.27 6.09
CA ASN A 443 5.57 14.26 6.83
C ASN A 443 4.82 14.07 8.16
N THR A 444 3.79 13.22 8.16
CA THR A 444 3.00 12.91 9.36
C THR A 444 3.83 12.01 10.25
N SER A 445 4.59 12.63 11.14
CA SER A 445 5.34 11.93 12.17
C SER A 445 4.44 11.59 13.34
N ILE A 446 4.51 10.37 13.85
CA ILE A 446 3.76 10.01 15.07
C ILE A 446 4.62 10.42 16.26
N LEU A 447 4.12 11.32 17.11
CA LEU A 447 4.77 11.63 18.36
C LEU A 447 4.50 10.49 19.36
N THR A 448 5.57 9.90 19.89
CA THR A 448 5.50 8.82 20.88
C THR A 448 6.24 9.21 22.14
N ILE A 449 5.86 8.63 23.27
CA ILE A 449 6.56 8.76 24.55
C ILE A 449 7.05 7.40 25.02
N ASP A 450 8.30 7.33 25.48
CA ASP A 450 8.81 6.14 26.18
C ASP A 450 8.35 6.19 27.64
N LEU A 451 7.41 5.33 28.03
CA LEU A 451 6.77 5.43 29.35
C LEU A 451 7.74 5.41 30.53
N PRO A 452 8.80 4.57 30.55
CA PRO A 452 9.70 4.50 31.70
C PRO A 452 10.65 5.70 31.83
N THR A 453 11.03 6.35 30.71
CA THR A 453 12.00 7.46 30.72
C THR A 453 11.38 8.83 30.51
N LEU A 454 10.14 8.88 30.02
CA LEU A 454 9.45 10.09 29.55
C LEU A 454 10.19 10.81 28.41
N ASP A 455 11.02 10.09 27.65
CA ASP A 455 11.64 10.60 26.43
C ASP A 455 10.58 10.73 25.32
N LEU A 456 10.48 11.91 24.69
CA LEU A 456 9.66 12.12 23.51
C LEU A 456 10.43 11.66 22.26
N VAL A 457 9.84 10.72 21.53
CA VAL A 457 10.44 10.10 20.34
C VAL A 457 9.49 10.29 19.17
N GLN A 458 10.01 10.87 18.09
CA GLN A 458 9.26 11.08 16.86
C GLN A 458 9.41 9.86 15.95
N LEU A 459 8.37 9.03 15.89
CA LEU A 459 8.36 7.84 15.05
C LEU A 459 8.15 8.25 13.59
N THR A 460 9.25 8.19 12.84
CA THR A 460 9.29 8.52 11.41
C THR A 460 10.11 7.48 10.67
N ILE A 461 9.72 7.20 9.44
CA ILE A 461 10.40 6.27 8.55
C ILE A 461 10.95 7.07 7.37
N PRO A 462 12.23 7.47 7.41
CA PRO A 462 12.85 8.23 6.32
C PRO A 462 12.88 7.42 5.02
N SER A 463 12.71 8.10 3.89
CA SER A 463 12.83 7.45 2.57
C SER A 463 14.21 6.82 2.37
N ASP A 464 15.28 7.52 2.76
CA ASP A 464 16.66 7.04 2.66
C ASP A 464 16.89 5.72 3.42
N PHE A 465 16.21 5.55 4.56
CA PHE A 465 16.28 4.33 5.35
C PHE A 465 15.66 3.14 4.58
N LEU A 466 14.51 3.33 3.93
CA LEU A 466 13.89 2.29 3.10
C LEU A 466 14.74 1.96 1.86
N ILE A 467 15.42 2.95 1.27
CA ILE A 467 16.36 2.73 0.16
C ILE A 467 17.55 1.87 0.63
N GLU A 468 18.09 2.15 1.82
CA GLU A 468 19.17 1.35 2.40
C GLU A 468 18.73 -0.09 2.72
N ILE A 469 17.53 -0.27 3.27
CA ILE A 469 16.94 -1.59 3.50
C ILE A 469 16.80 -2.34 2.18
N PHE A 470 16.25 -1.69 1.15
CA PHE A 470 16.09 -2.30 -0.17
C PHE A 470 17.41 -2.77 -0.79
N ARG A 471 18.52 -2.09 -0.48
CA ARG A 471 19.87 -2.47 -0.92
C ARG A 471 20.41 -3.69 -0.18
N LYS A 472 20.15 -3.79 1.14
CA LYS A 472 20.66 -4.87 2.01
C LYS A 472 19.81 -6.14 1.94
N GLU A 473 18.49 -5.98 1.79
CA GLU A 473 17.52 -7.06 1.91
C GLU A 473 17.53 -8.00 0.69
N THR A 474 17.34 -9.29 0.96
CA THR A 474 17.34 -10.33 -0.07
C THR A 474 15.94 -10.86 -0.39
N SER A 475 14.98 -10.71 0.54
CA SER A 475 13.59 -11.07 0.30
C SER A 475 12.98 -10.24 -0.83
N VAL A 476 12.34 -10.94 -1.78
CA VAL A 476 11.63 -10.31 -2.90
C VAL A 476 10.39 -9.58 -2.40
N GLU A 477 9.72 -10.13 -1.37
CA GLU A 477 8.47 -9.64 -0.79
C GLU A 477 8.67 -8.26 -0.13
N VAL A 478 9.71 -8.12 0.71
CA VAL A 478 10.03 -6.83 1.35
C VAL A 478 10.38 -5.78 0.29
N ARG A 479 11.17 -6.16 -0.71
CA ARG A 479 11.55 -5.27 -1.82
C ARG A 479 10.35 -4.84 -2.67
N LEU A 480 9.40 -5.75 -2.93
CA LEU A 480 8.13 -5.41 -3.58
C LEU A 480 7.28 -4.49 -2.70
N GLY A 481 7.24 -4.72 -1.39
CA GLY A 481 6.55 -3.83 -0.44
C GLY A 481 7.09 -2.40 -0.47
N ILE A 482 8.42 -2.24 -0.47
CA ILE A 482 9.07 -0.92 -0.56
C ILE A 482 8.76 -0.24 -1.91
N LEU A 483 8.81 -0.97 -3.03
CA LEU A 483 8.42 -0.43 -4.34
C LEU A 483 6.96 0.03 -4.33
N HIS A 484 6.06 -0.79 -3.80
CA HIS A 484 4.64 -0.49 -3.68
C HIS A 484 4.38 0.78 -2.86
N TYR A 485 5.07 0.92 -1.71
CA TYR A 485 4.99 2.11 -0.86
C TYR A 485 5.32 3.40 -1.63
N PHE A 486 6.44 3.41 -2.35
CA PHE A 486 6.86 4.59 -3.11
C PHE A 486 6.00 4.85 -4.35
N LEU A 487 5.43 3.81 -4.97
CA LEU A 487 4.54 3.95 -6.14
C LEU A 487 3.14 4.42 -5.76
N CYS A 488 2.47 3.70 -4.87
CA CYS A 488 1.04 3.87 -4.61
C CYS A 488 0.72 4.87 -3.50
N HIS A 489 1.64 5.09 -2.55
CA HIS A 489 1.38 5.96 -1.40
C HIS A 489 2.17 7.28 -1.45
N LYS A 490 3.48 7.24 -1.76
CA LYS A 490 4.30 8.47 -1.90
C LYS A 490 4.27 9.08 -3.30
N ASN A 491 4.06 8.27 -4.33
CA ASN A 491 4.09 8.67 -5.73
C ASN A 491 5.41 9.39 -6.13
N ASP A 492 6.55 8.84 -5.68
CA ASP A 492 7.88 9.39 -5.93
C ASP A 492 8.64 8.54 -6.97
N ILE A 493 8.56 8.97 -8.24
CA ILE A 493 9.17 8.26 -9.36
C ILE A 493 10.71 8.38 -9.36
N GLU A 494 11.29 9.41 -8.72
CA GLU A 494 12.74 9.57 -8.66
C GLU A 494 13.37 8.51 -7.77
N ILE A 495 12.76 8.25 -6.61
CA ILE A 495 13.16 7.14 -5.73
C ILE A 495 13.00 5.80 -6.45
N ILE A 496 11.92 5.58 -7.20
CA ILE A 496 11.75 4.36 -7.99
C ILE A 496 12.88 4.18 -9.01
N ALA A 497 13.35 5.26 -9.65
CA ALA A 497 14.49 5.21 -10.55
C ALA A 497 15.80 4.81 -9.82
N GLU A 498 16.01 5.29 -8.59
CA GLU A 498 17.12 4.87 -7.75
C GLU A 498 17.03 3.39 -7.35
N LEU A 499 15.86 2.93 -6.88
CA LEU A 499 15.62 1.52 -6.54
C LEU A 499 15.84 0.60 -7.74
N MET A 500 15.42 1.03 -8.93
CA MET A 500 15.70 0.30 -10.17
C MET A 500 17.18 0.23 -10.52
N SER A 501 17.95 1.29 -10.23
CA SER A 501 19.41 1.27 -10.36
C SER A 501 20.04 0.21 -9.46
N ILE A 502 19.56 0.08 -8.22
CA ILE A 502 20.01 -0.96 -7.27
C ILE A 502 19.68 -2.37 -7.78
N ILE A 503 18.49 -2.58 -8.36
CA ILE A 503 18.14 -3.87 -9.00
C ILE A 503 19.07 -4.15 -10.19
N ALA A 504 19.39 -3.12 -10.98
CA ALA A 504 20.20 -3.23 -12.19
C ALA A 504 21.67 -3.59 -11.92
N GLU A 505 22.18 -3.43 -10.69
CA GLU A 505 23.52 -3.89 -10.28
C GLU A 505 23.71 -5.42 -10.48
N LYS A 506 22.61 -6.20 -10.41
CA LYS A 506 22.61 -7.66 -10.64
C LYS A 506 21.67 -8.04 -11.80
N PRO A 507 22.00 -7.68 -13.06
CA PRO A 507 21.08 -7.77 -14.21
C PRO A 507 20.71 -9.22 -14.60
N ARG A 508 21.42 -10.22 -14.06
CA ARG A 508 21.15 -11.65 -14.28
C ARG A 508 20.14 -12.24 -13.31
N SER A 509 19.72 -11.51 -12.27
CA SER A 509 18.69 -11.98 -11.34
C SER A 509 17.40 -12.35 -12.08
N LEU A 510 16.76 -13.43 -11.64
CA LEU A 510 15.48 -13.90 -12.19
C LEU A 510 14.29 -13.11 -11.64
N ASP A 511 14.48 -12.32 -10.58
CA ASP A 511 13.41 -11.57 -9.91
C ASP A 511 13.16 -10.19 -10.53
N ILE A 512 14.07 -9.69 -11.37
CA ILE A 512 13.93 -8.38 -12.06
C ILE A 512 12.58 -8.22 -12.75
N PRO A 513 12.07 -9.22 -13.49
CA PRO A 513 10.76 -9.10 -14.11
C PRO A 513 9.62 -8.85 -13.12
N ARG A 514 9.68 -9.41 -11.90
CA ARG A 514 8.65 -9.20 -10.86
C ARG A 514 8.66 -7.75 -10.37
N PHE A 515 9.84 -7.17 -10.13
CA PHE A 515 9.96 -5.76 -9.77
C PHE A 515 9.48 -4.83 -10.90
N MET A 516 9.81 -5.14 -12.15
CA MET A 516 9.32 -4.38 -13.31
C MET A 516 7.80 -4.48 -13.44
N GLN A 517 7.20 -5.65 -13.23
CA GLN A 517 5.75 -5.84 -13.25
C GLN A 517 5.06 -5.05 -12.14
N GLU A 518 5.63 -5.01 -10.93
CA GLU A 518 5.10 -4.20 -9.83
C GLU A 518 5.11 -2.71 -10.18
N ILE A 519 6.19 -2.22 -10.78
CA ILE A 519 6.28 -0.83 -11.23
C ILE A 519 5.23 -0.54 -12.31
N LEU A 520 5.05 -1.44 -13.28
CA LEU A 520 4.05 -1.27 -14.33
C LEU A 520 2.62 -1.21 -13.77
N ILE A 521 2.25 -2.15 -12.89
CA ILE A 521 0.90 -2.22 -12.32
C ILE A 521 0.67 -1.08 -11.31
N GLY A 522 1.56 -0.91 -10.33
CA GLY A 522 1.43 0.08 -9.27
C GLY A 522 1.44 1.51 -9.82
N ASN A 523 2.31 1.82 -10.80
CA ASN A 523 2.33 3.14 -11.43
C ASN A 523 1.06 3.39 -12.26
N SER A 524 0.56 2.38 -13.00
CA SER A 524 -0.71 2.52 -13.75
C SER A 524 -1.87 2.84 -12.80
N TYR A 525 -1.93 2.18 -11.65
CA TYR A 525 -2.92 2.45 -10.61
C TYR A 525 -2.77 3.86 -10.04
N ALA A 526 -1.56 4.26 -9.64
CA ALA A 526 -1.28 5.56 -9.06
C ALA A 526 -1.62 6.73 -10.01
N LEU A 527 -1.31 6.60 -11.30
CA LEU A 527 -1.65 7.56 -12.35
C LEU A 527 -3.16 7.75 -12.51
N VAL A 528 -3.93 6.66 -12.37
CA VAL A 528 -5.40 6.71 -12.44
C VAL A 528 -5.98 7.33 -11.17
N GLN A 529 -5.48 6.95 -10.00
CA GLN A 529 -5.92 7.45 -8.70
C GLN A 529 -5.75 8.98 -8.59
N LYS A 530 -4.62 9.54 -9.05
CA LYS A 530 -4.31 10.97 -8.95
C LYS A 530 -5.31 11.88 -9.66
N ASN A 531 -5.90 11.41 -10.76
CA ASN A 531 -6.74 12.23 -11.64
C ASN A 531 -8.22 11.84 -11.55
N LEU A 532 -8.64 11.09 -10.52
CA LEU A 532 -9.94 10.42 -10.48
C LEU A 532 -11.10 11.39 -10.15
N LEU A 533 -12.24 11.23 -10.82
CA LEU A 533 -13.49 11.90 -10.43
C LEU A 533 -14.13 11.16 -9.26
N ALA A 534 -14.75 11.88 -8.33
CA ALA A 534 -15.35 11.31 -7.12
C ALA A 534 -16.36 10.17 -7.41
N ASP A 535 -17.11 10.28 -8.50
CA ASP A 535 -18.13 9.29 -8.91
C ASP A 535 -17.55 7.98 -9.46
N THR A 536 -16.24 7.93 -9.72
CA THR A 536 -15.54 6.75 -10.27
C THR A 536 -14.68 6.00 -9.24
N ILE A 537 -14.60 6.51 -8.00
CA ILE A 537 -13.90 5.86 -6.87
C ILE A 537 -14.31 4.39 -6.68
N PRO A 538 -15.60 4.00 -6.80
CA PRO A 538 -15.98 2.60 -6.61
C PRO A 538 -15.29 1.64 -7.59
N LEU A 539 -15.01 2.08 -8.83
CA LEU A 539 -14.35 1.26 -9.86
C LEU A 539 -12.85 1.07 -9.60
N LEU A 540 -12.23 1.94 -8.79
CA LEU A 540 -10.81 1.83 -8.45
C LEU A 540 -10.50 0.54 -7.68
N SER A 541 -11.45 0.08 -6.84
CA SER A 541 -11.34 -1.18 -6.10
C SER A 541 -11.24 -2.43 -6.99
N LEU A 542 -11.64 -2.32 -8.26
CA LEU A 542 -11.65 -3.42 -9.23
C LEU A 542 -10.38 -3.49 -10.07
N LEU A 543 -9.57 -2.42 -10.07
CA LEU A 543 -8.34 -2.35 -10.84
C LEU A 543 -7.19 -3.10 -10.14
N PRO A 544 -6.20 -3.59 -10.91
CA PRO A 544 -5.01 -4.18 -10.34
C PRO A 544 -4.17 -3.08 -9.65
N VAL A 545 -3.62 -3.39 -8.49
CA VAL A 545 -2.80 -2.46 -7.69
C VAL A 545 -1.39 -3.00 -7.42
N THR A 546 -1.25 -4.31 -7.28
CA THR A 546 0.02 -4.99 -7.03
C THR A 546 0.07 -6.33 -7.77
N THR A 547 1.27 -6.87 -7.93
CA THR A 547 1.56 -8.23 -8.39
C THR A 547 1.46 -9.27 -7.28
N ILE A 548 1.48 -8.85 -6.01
CA ILE A 548 1.40 -9.76 -4.85
C ILE A 548 -0.03 -10.32 -4.76
N GLY A 549 -0.13 -11.65 -4.64
CA GLY A 549 -1.42 -12.33 -4.52
C GLY A 549 -2.04 -12.15 -3.13
N ASP A 550 -3.37 -12.19 -3.10
CA ASP A 550 -4.15 -12.08 -1.86
C ASP A 550 -3.85 -13.26 -0.92
N TYR A 551 -3.83 -12.99 0.38
CA TYR A 551 -3.71 -13.99 1.46
C TYR A 551 -2.49 -14.92 1.39
N MET A 552 -1.35 -14.41 0.93
CA MET A 552 -0.10 -15.17 0.92
C MET A 552 0.52 -15.26 2.32
N THR A 553 1.21 -16.38 2.57
CA THR A 553 2.06 -16.56 3.75
C THR A 553 3.51 -16.34 3.35
N PHE A 554 4.26 -15.56 4.13
CA PHE A 554 5.63 -15.21 3.82
C PHE A 554 6.54 -15.54 5.01
N ASN A 555 7.69 -16.15 4.72
CA ASN A 555 8.74 -16.39 5.69
C ASN A 555 9.92 -15.51 5.34
N ILE A 556 10.24 -14.55 6.21
CA ILE A 556 11.34 -13.63 6.02
C ILE A 556 12.41 -13.96 7.06
N LYS A 557 13.65 -14.11 6.62
CA LYS A 557 14.80 -14.23 7.52
C LYS A 557 15.45 -12.87 7.64
N MET A 558 15.37 -12.30 8.83
CA MET A 558 15.93 -10.99 9.12
C MET A 558 16.91 -11.13 10.27
N ASN A 559 18.19 -10.82 10.01
CA ASN A 559 19.30 -11.13 10.91
C ASN A 559 19.30 -12.64 11.26
N ASP A 560 19.21 -12.98 12.55
CA ASP A 560 19.13 -14.35 13.07
C ASP A 560 17.69 -14.82 13.33
N LEU A 561 16.68 -14.01 12.98
CA LEU A 561 15.27 -14.29 13.26
C LEU A 561 14.56 -14.76 12.00
N GLU A 562 13.78 -15.83 12.15
CA GLU A 562 12.78 -16.24 11.17
C GLU A 562 11.46 -15.59 11.56
N ILE A 563 10.83 -14.88 10.62
CA ILE A 563 9.57 -14.18 10.85
C ILE A 563 8.56 -14.72 9.84
N THR A 564 7.48 -15.30 10.34
CA THR A 564 6.38 -15.83 9.53
C THR A 564 5.20 -14.88 9.60
N LEU A 565 4.74 -14.40 8.45
CA LEU A 565 3.54 -13.58 8.30
C LEU A 565 2.47 -14.37 7.56
N SER A 566 1.26 -14.42 8.10
CA SER A 566 0.10 -15.07 7.47
C SER A 566 -1.12 -14.15 7.47
N HIS A 567 -1.98 -14.37 6.48
CA HIS A 567 -3.23 -13.65 6.31
C HIS A 567 -4.39 -14.64 6.37
N GLU A 568 -5.39 -14.33 7.18
CA GLU A 568 -6.60 -15.13 7.31
C GLU A 568 -7.84 -14.28 7.04
N LYS A 569 -8.74 -14.77 6.18
CA LYS A 569 -10.00 -14.08 5.89
C LYS A 569 -11.03 -14.37 6.98
N LEU A 570 -11.66 -13.33 7.49
CA LEU A 570 -12.80 -13.41 8.40
C LEU A 570 -14.11 -13.41 7.63
N TRP A 571 -14.98 -14.34 7.97
CA TRP A 571 -16.28 -14.48 7.33
C TRP A 571 -17.35 -13.77 8.17
N ASN A 572 -18.31 -13.10 7.52
CA ASN A 572 -19.49 -12.49 8.15
C ASN A 572 -19.21 -11.43 9.22
N THR A 573 -18.16 -10.62 9.05
CA THR A 573 -17.82 -9.49 9.94
C THR A 573 -18.92 -8.44 10.05
N SER A 574 -19.73 -8.25 9.00
CA SER A 574 -20.87 -7.32 9.02
C SER A 574 -21.92 -7.70 10.07
N VAL A 575 -22.06 -8.98 10.41
CA VAL A 575 -23.00 -9.46 11.46
C VAL A 575 -22.54 -9.03 12.86
N MET A 576 -21.27 -8.68 13.01
CA MET A 576 -20.70 -8.21 14.29
C MET A 576 -21.02 -6.73 14.56
N LEU A 577 -21.56 -6.00 13.58
CA LEU A 577 -21.89 -4.57 13.68
C LEU A 577 -23.39 -4.33 13.66
N LEU A 578 -23.84 -3.26 14.32
CA LEU A 578 -25.19 -2.74 14.08
C LEU A 578 -25.29 -2.08 12.72
N SER A 579 -26.33 -2.44 11.96
CA SER A 579 -26.63 -1.75 10.70
C SER A 579 -27.01 -0.28 10.95
N PRO A 580 -26.74 0.65 10.02
CA PRO A 580 -27.07 2.07 10.19
C PRO A 580 -28.55 2.35 10.51
N GLN A 581 -29.46 1.44 10.14
CA GLN A 581 -30.89 1.55 10.41
C GLN A 581 -31.27 1.12 11.83
N GLN A 582 -30.48 0.25 12.46
CA GLN A 582 -30.70 -0.25 13.82
C GLN A 582 -30.09 0.66 14.90
N ARG A 583 -29.32 1.67 14.49
CA ARG A 583 -28.65 2.61 15.41
C ARG A 583 -29.62 3.62 15.99
N LEU A 584 -29.31 4.11 17.19
CA LEU A 584 -30.09 5.15 17.86
C LEU A 584 -30.11 6.47 17.08
N VAL A 585 -29.00 6.79 16.41
CA VAL A 585 -28.90 7.93 15.48
C VAL A 585 -28.66 7.40 14.06
N PRO A 586 -29.73 7.10 13.32
CA PRO A 586 -29.60 6.57 11.97
C PRO A 586 -28.86 7.53 11.04
N TYR A 587 -28.03 6.98 10.15
CA TYR A 587 -27.34 7.71 9.07
C TYR A 587 -26.37 8.83 9.51
N ARG A 588 -26.00 8.92 10.79
CA ARG A 588 -24.90 9.78 11.25
C ARG A 588 -23.60 9.30 10.62
N SER A 589 -22.87 10.18 9.93
CA SER A 589 -21.57 9.86 9.36
C SER A 589 -20.49 9.82 10.45
N ASP A 590 -20.25 8.65 11.01
CA ASP A 590 -19.27 8.39 12.06
C ASP A 590 -18.37 7.18 11.72
N LEU A 591 -17.52 6.77 12.66
CA LEU A 591 -16.65 5.61 12.54
C LEU A 591 -17.41 4.37 12.06
N TRP A 592 -18.54 4.07 12.69
CA TRP A 592 -19.29 2.82 12.50
C TRP A 592 -20.03 2.76 11.17
N THR A 593 -20.64 3.87 10.75
CA THR A 593 -21.27 3.94 9.41
C THR A 593 -20.23 3.83 8.30
N ARG A 594 -19.05 4.45 8.45
CA ARG A 594 -17.94 4.31 7.49
C ARG A 594 -17.40 2.88 7.44
N LEU A 595 -17.23 2.23 8.60
CA LEU A 595 -16.82 0.83 8.69
C LEU A 595 -17.87 -0.10 8.03
N TRP A 596 -19.16 0.12 8.31
CA TRP A 596 -20.26 -0.61 7.69
C TRP A 596 -20.27 -0.47 6.17
N ASP A 597 -20.07 0.75 5.66
CA ASP A 597 -20.00 1.01 4.22
C ASP A 597 -18.81 0.29 3.57
N GLN A 598 -17.66 0.23 4.24
CA GLN A 598 -16.47 -0.50 3.76
C GLN A 598 -16.72 -2.01 3.71
N LEU A 599 -17.29 -2.58 4.78
CA LEU A 599 -17.66 -4.00 4.82
C LEU A 599 -18.71 -4.37 3.78
N SER A 600 -19.69 -3.49 3.56
CA SER A 600 -20.71 -3.69 2.53
C SER A 600 -20.13 -3.68 1.12
N LYS A 601 -19.06 -2.90 0.87
CA LYS A 601 -18.33 -2.91 -0.40
C LYS A 601 -17.51 -4.19 -0.59
N ASN A 602 -16.88 -4.68 0.48
CA ASN A 602 -15.97 -5.83 0.46
C ASN A 602 -16.68 -7.18 0.62
N GLY A 603 -17.97 -7.21 0.98
CA GLY A 603 -18.74 -8.43 1.27
C GLY A 603 -19.05 -9.33 0.07
N SER A 604 -18.82 -8.87 -1.16
CA SER A 604 -18.84 -9.73 -2.37
C SER A 604 -17.41 -10.09 -2.75
N ASP A 605 -17.10 -11.38 -2.96
CA ASP A 605 -15.81 -11.93 -3.46
C ASP A 605 -15.42 -11.36 -4.84
N LYS A 606 -15.18 -10.05 -4.92
CA LYS A 606 -14.79 -9.35 -6.14
C LYS A 606 -13.28 -9.31 -6.21
N LEU A 607 -12.72 -10.39 -6.73
CA LEU A 607 -11.30 -10.47 -7.08
C LEU A 607 -10.94 -9.38 -8.06
N ARG A 608 -9.90 -8.58 -7.78
CA ARG A 608 -9.38 -7.55 -8.69
C ARG A 608 -9.06 -8.11 -10.07
N PHE A 609 -9.12 -7.24 -11.07
CA PHE A 609 -8.74 -7.60 -12.43
C PHE A 609 -7.29 -8.09 -12.48
N ARG A 610 -7.05 -9.24 -13.12
CA ARG A 610 -5.71 -9.82 -13.28
C ARG A 610 -5.22 -9.65 -14.73
N PRO A 611 -4.18 -8.84 -14.98
CA PRO A 611 -3.66 -8.63 -16.33
C PRO A 611 -3.15 -9.91 -17.02
N SER A 612 -2.71 -10.91 -16.24
CA SER A 612 -2.25 -12.21 -16.76
C SER A 612 -3.31 -12.95 -17.58
N HIS A 613 -4.59 -12.82 -17.24
CA HIS A 613 -5.68 -13.44 -18.02
C HIS A 613 -5.79 -12.84 -19.43
N ILE A 614 -5.39 -11.57 -19.62
CA ILE A 614 -5.34 -10.96 -20.95
C ILE A 614 -4.20 -11.57 -21.76
N ALA A 615 -3.03 -11.79 -21.13
CA ALA A 615 -1.87 -12.35 -21.82
C ALA A 615 -2.18 -13.71 -22.46
N GLU A 616 -2.91 -14.58 -21.76
CA GLU A 616 -3.36 -15.88 -22.30
C GLU A 616 -4.28 -15.73 -23.51
N LYS A 617 -5.25 -14.79 -23.45
CA LYS A 617 -6.15 -14.49 -24.58
C LYS A 617 -5.41 -13.89 -25.77
N LEU A 618 -4.45 -13.00 -25.50
CA LEU A 618 -3.61 -12.40 -26.53
C LEU A 618 -2.71 -13.41 -27.20
N LEU A 619 -2.21 -14.43 -26.49
CA LEU A 619 -1.39 -15.48 -27.09
C LEU A 619 -2.13 -16.17 -28.25
N VAL A 620 -3.41 -16.52 -28.04
CA VAL A 620 -4.25 -17.10 -29.10
C VAL A 620 -4.62 -16.06 -30.15
N SER A 621 -5.01 -14.85 -29.74
CA SER A 621 -5.46 -13.81 -30.67
C SER A 621 -4.35 -13.33 -31.60
N LEU A 622 -3.11 -13.17 -31.10
CA LEU A 622 -1.97 -12.69 -31.87
C LEU A 622 -1.49 -13.74 -32.89
N ALA A 623 -1.62 -15.04 -32.59
CA ALA A 623 -1.34 -16.09 -33.55
C ALA A 623 -2.25 -16.01 -34.79
N CYS A 624 -3.50 -15.56 -34.60
CA CYS A 624 -4.47 -15.33 -35.67
C CYS A 624 -4.42 -13.90 -36.24
N TYR A 625 -3.72 -12.98 -35.60
CA TYR A 625 -3.67 -11.57 -35.99
C TYR A 625 -2.67 -11.38 -37.13
N GLN A 626 -3.19 -11.07 -38.32
CA GLN A 626 -2.39 -10.74 -39.51
C GLN A 626 -2.50 -9.23 -39.81
N PRO A 627 -1.63 -8.39 -39.22
CA PRO A 627 -1.69 -6.94 -39.42
C PRO A 627 -1.52 -6.56 -40.89
N GLU A 628 -0.77 -7.36 -41.67
CA GLU A 628 -0.57 -7.13 -43.11
C GLU A 628 -1.82 -7.43 -43.96
N ALA A 629 -2.72 -8.30 -43.50
CA ALA A 629 -4.02 -8.53 -44.14
C ALA A 629 -5.00 -7.39 -43.80
N LEU A 630 -4.95 -6.90 -42.56
CA LEU A 630 -5.81 -5.82 -42.05
C LEU A 630 -5.38 -4.43 -42.54
N SER A 631 -4.09 -4.20 -42.82
CA SER A 631 -3.60 -2.96 -43.45
C SER A 631 -4.23 -2.68 -44.83
N ARG A 632 -4.85 -3.68 -45.47
CA ARG A 632 -5.58 -3.56 -46.74
C ARG A 632 -7.08 -3.41 -46.59
N CYS A 633 -7.61 -3.71 -45.40
CA CYS A 633 -9.02 -3.61 -45.09
C CYS A 633 -9.20 -2.42 -44.16
N SER A 634 -9.73 -1.31 -44.68
CA SER A 634 -10.33 -0.29 -43.82
C SER A 634 -11.40 -0.98 -42.96
N THR A 635 -11.06 -1.30 -41.71
CA THR A 635 -12.03 -1.75 -40.73
C THR A 635 -13.15 -0.70 -40.69
N PRO A 636 -14.43 -1.09 -40.79
CA PRO A 636 -15.52 -0.14 -40.69
C PRO A 636 -15.39 0.55 -39.33
N MET A 637 -15.18 1.86 -39.40
CA MET A 637 -15.11 2.73 -38.24
C MET A 637 -16.32 2.46 -37.36
N SER A 638 -16.07 2.03 -36.13
CA SER A 638 -17.07 2.11 -35.07
C SER A 638 -17.50 3.57 -34.95
N PRO A 639 -18.78 3.89 -34.67
CA PRO A 639 -19.29 5.25 -34.68
C PRO A 639 -18.79 6.01 -33.44
N SER A 640 -17.53 6.42 -33.46
CA SER A 640 -16.84 7.38 -32.57
C SER A 640 -15.43 7.59 -33.13
N GLY A 641 -15.36 8.12 -34.36
CA GLY A 641 -14.10 8.44 -35.01
C GLY A 641 -13.40 9.62 -34.34
N GLY A 642 -12.10 9.45 -34.02
CA GLY A 642 -11.26 10.59 -33.63
C GLY A 642 -10.02 10.31 -32.79
N PHE A 643 -9.74 9.08 -32.32
CA PHE A 643 -8.67 8.86 -31.33
C PHE A 643 -7.34 8.27 -31.84
N VAL A 644 -7.21 7.97 -33.14
CA VAL A 644 -6.05 7.21 -33.66
C VAL A 644 -5.14 8.04 -34.58
N ALA A 645 -5.39 9.34 -34.72
CA ALA A 645 -4.59 10.24 -35.59
C ALA A 645 -4.02 11.48 -34.86
N MET A 646 -4.15 11.56 -33.54
CA MET A 646 -3.48 12.56 -32.70
C MET A 646 -2.51 11.85 -31.77
N PRO A 647 -1.32 12.41 -31.48
CA PRO A 647 -0.47 11.90 -30.42
C PRO A 647 -1.31 11.83 -29.15
N LEU A 648 -1.46 10.64 -28.56
CA LEU A 648 -2.24 10.44 -27.33
C LEU A 648 -1.76 11.36 -26.18
N GLY A 649 -0.55 11.91 -26.30
CA GLY A 649 -0.01 12.95 -25.42
C GLY A 649 -0.77 14.28 -25.40
N ASP A 650 -1.51 14.64 -26.45
CA ASP A 650 -2.23 15.93 -26.51
C ASP A 650 -3.57 15.92 -25.76
N PHE A 651 -4.09 14.75 -25.37
CA PHE A 651 -5.25 14.66 -24.47
C PHE A 651 -4.87 14.85 -22.98
N MET A 652 -3.58 14.91 -22.66
CA MET A 652 -3.07 14.95 -21.30
C MET A 652 -2.25 16.22 -21.05
N GLY A 653 -2.94 17.35 -20.96
CA GLY A 653 -2.38 18.58 -20.43
C GLY A 653 -2.07 18.44 -18.93
N ASN A 654 -0.92 17.87 -18.59
CA ASN A 654 -0.38 17.93 -17.23
C ASN A 654 1.13 18.23 -17.29
N ARG A 655 1.46 19.53 -17.34
CA ARG A 655 2.84 20.08 -17.36
C ARG A 655 3.62 19.88 -16.04
N ASN A 656 3.21 18.96 -15.17
CA ASN A 656 3.73 18.90 -13.79
C ASN A 656 4.43 17.58 -13.39
N ILE A 657 4.72 16.67 -14.32
CA ILE A 657 5.74 15.63 -14.09
C ILE A 657 6.98 16.06 -14.87
N LYS A 658 7.88 16.79 -14.20
CA LYS A 658 9.19 17.19 -14.75
C LYS A 658 10.11 15.97 -14.84
N LEU A 659 9.82 15.04 -15.74
CA LEU A 659 10.86 14.19 -16.34
C LEU A 659 11.03 14.66 -17.78
N ASP A 660 11.60 15.86 -17.92
CA ASP A 660 11.85 16.52 -19.19
C ASP A 660 13.00 15.79 -19.92
N SER A 661 12.65 14.73 -20.65
CA SER A 661 13.53 13.93 -21.50
C SER A 661 12.71 12.87 -22.23
N GLY A 662 12.67 12.91 -23.57
CA GLY A 662 12.06 11.84 -24.37
C GLY A 662 12.77 10.49 -24.20
N LEU A 663 12.27 9.43 -24.84
CA LEU A 663 12.95 8.14 -24.94
C LEU A 663 14.22 8.26 -25.82
N PRO A 664 15.19 7.34 -25.71
CA PRO A 664 16.41 7.35 -26.54
C PRO A 664 16.16 7.03 -28.02
N PHE A 665 14.90 6.79 -28.41
CA PHE A 665 14.47 6.55 -29.78
C PHE A 665 13.27 7.41 -30.13
N ASN A 666 13.03 7.56 -31.43
CA ASN A 666 11.89 8.32 -31.94
C ASN A 666 10.61 7.48 -31.84
N GLU A 667 9.59 8.02 -31.20
CA GLU A 667 8.27 7.39 -31.05
C GLU A 667 7.45 7.58 -32.32
N THR A 668 7.89 6.91 -33.40
CA THR A 668 7.20 6.93 -34.70
C THR A 668 7.06 5.52 -35.21
N GLU A 669 5.85 5.12 -35.62
CA GLU A 669 5.60 3.87 -36.34
C GLU A 669 5.30 4.15 -37.82
N SER A 670 5.87 3.34 -38.71
CA SER A 670 5.66 3.46 -40.16
C SER A 670 4.46 2.63 -40.68
N CYS A 671 3.76 1.94 -39.78
CA CYS A 671 2.66 1.02 -40.11
C CYS A 671 1.34 1.50 -39.48
N THR A 672 0.24 1.40 -40.23
CA THR A 672 -1.11 1.86 -39.83
C THR A 672 -1.92 0.82 -39.04
N ALA A 673 -1.37 -0.38 -38.83
CA ALA A 673 -2.00 -1.45 -38.06
C ALA A 673 -0.89 -2.18 -37.28
N SER A 674 -0.64 -1.75 -36.05
CA SER A 674 0.48 -2.26 -35.25
C SER A 674 0.04 -3.32 -34.24
N LYS A 675 0.94 -4.25 -33.92
CA LYS A 675 0.75 -5.26 -32.86
C LYS A 675 0.36 -4.57 -31.53
N GLN A 676 0.91 -3.39 -31.27
CA GLN A 676 0.64 -2.64 -30.04
C GLN A 676 -0.79 -2.07 -30.01
N GLU A 677 -1.33 -1.60 -31.13
CA GLU A 677 -2.74 -1.17 -31.21
C GLU A 677 -3.70 -2.33 -30.90
N HIS A 678 -3.40 -3.53 -31.39
CA HIS A 678 -4.19 -4.73 -31.07
C HIS A 678 -4.15 -5.04 -29.57
N ILE A 679 -2.97 -5.02 -28.95
CA ILE A 679 -2.81 -5.22 -27.50
C ILE A 679 -3.63 -4.19 -26.71
N VAL A 680 -3.55 -2.91 -27.07
CA VAL A 680 -4.33 -1.82 -26.46
C VAL A 680 -5.84 -2.07 -26.60
N SER A 681 -6.31 -2.47 -27.78
CA SER A 681 -7.73 -2.72 -28.05
C SER A 681 -8.29 -3.90 -27.24
N VAL A 682 -7.52 -4.98 -27.09
CA VAL A 682 -7.92 -6.16 -26.30
C VAL A 682 -7.94 -5.83 -24.81
N ASN A 683 -6.93 -5.11 -24.31
CA ASN A 683 -6.91 -4.63 -22.92
C ASN A 683 -8.14 -3.76 -22.63
N LEU A 684 -8.45 -2.79 -23.50
CA LEU A 684 -9.60 -1.92 -23.34
C LEU A 684 -10.91 -2.70 -23.31
N ARG A 685 -11.08 -3.66 -24.23
CA ARG A 685 -12.29 -4.49 -24.30
C ARG A 685 -12.47 -5.35 -23.06
N GLU A 686 -11.44 -6.11 -22.67
CA GLU A 686 -11.50 -7.05 -21.55
C GLU A 686 -11.71 -6.32 -20.22
N LEU A 687 -11.00 -5.21 -20.00
CA LEU A 687 -11.17 -4.38 -18.82
C LEU A 687 -12.58 -3.75 -18.79
N SER A 688 -13.06 -3.21 -19.91
CA SER A 688 -14.42 -2.63 -19.99
C SER A 688 -15.49 -3.67 -19.67
N MET A 689 -15.37 -4.88 -20.21
CA MET A 689 -16.31 -5.97 -19.95
C MET A 689 -16.28 -6.41 -18.48
N TYR A 690 -15.09 -6.51 -17.89
CA TYR A 690 -14.92 -6.87 -16.49
C TYR A 690 -15.51 -5.80 -15.55
N LEU A 691 -15.21 -4.52 -15.80
CA LEU A 691 -15.76 -3.40 -15.04
C LEU A 691 -17.28 -3.27 -15.22
N LEU A 692 -17.81 -3.53 -16.41
CA LEU A 692 -19.25 -3.51 -16.66
C LEU A 692 -19.95 -4.61 -15.86
N LYS A 693 -19.38 -5.82 -15.84
CA LYS A 693 -19.93 -6.97 -15.10
C LYS A 693 -19.92 -6.73 -13.58
N ASN A 694 -18.84 -6.17 -13.04
CA ASN A 694 -18.64 -6.07 -11.59
C ASN A 694 -19.00 -4.70 -10.97
N GLY A 695 -19.04 -3.65 -11.79
CA GLY A 695 -19.28 -2.26 -11.38
C GLY A 695 -20.72 -1.76 -11.57
N THR A 696 -21.55 -2.41 -12.40
CA THR A 696 -22.97 -2.02 -12.59
C THR A 696 -23.94 -2.76 -11.67
N HIS A 697 -23.55 -3.92 -11.14
CA HIS A 697 -24.40 -4.76 -10.28
C HIS A 697 -24.41 -4.29 -8.81
N THR A 698 -23.74 -3.20 -8.48
CA THR A 698 -23.77 -2.57 -7.16
C THR A 698 -24.99 -1.66 -7.04
N SER A 699 -26.13 -2.25 -6.63
CA SER A 699 -27.10 -1.72 -5.64
C SER A 699 -28.55 -2.06 -5.98
N THR A 700 -29.13 -3.05 -5.30
CA THR A 700 -30.58 -3.07 -5.02
C THR A 700 -30.93 -2.32 -3.73
N ILE A 701 -29.94 -1.83 -2.95
CA ILE A 701 -30.18 -1.20 -1.66
C ILE A 701 -29.21 0.01 -1.48
N HIS A 702 -29.77 1.22 -1.53
CA HIS A 702 -29.24 2.57 -1.14
C HIS A 702 -28.23 3.35 -2.03
N THR A 703 -28.79 4.29 -2.81
CA THR A 703 -28.50 5.76 -2.90
C THR A 703 -27.07 6.35 -2.91
N ARG A 704 -26.01 5.64 -3.34
CA ARG A 704 -24.81 6.32 -3.88
C ARG A 704 -24.32 5.68 -5.19
N GLY A 705 -24.79 6.27 -6.30
CA GLY A 705 -24.19 6.26 -7.65
C GLY A 705 -23.86 4.89 -8.24
N SER A 706 -24.82 4.24 -8.89
CA SER A 706 -24.48 3.17 -9.85
C SER A 706 -23.59 3.75 -10.95
N CYS A 707 -22.46 3.12 -11.23
CA CYS A 707 -21.57 3.59 -12.29
C CYS A 707 -22.25 3.38 -13.65
N THR A 708 -22.42 4.46 -14.42
CA THR A 708 -22.97 4.37 -15.78
C THR A 708 -21.99 3.63 -16.70
N PRO A 709 -22.45 3.02 -17.81
CA PRO A 709 -21.55 2.47 -18.82
C PRO A 709 -20.54 3.49 -19.36
N LEU A 710 -20.88 4.78 -19.36
CA LEU A 710 -19.96 5.87 -19.70
C LEU A 710 -18.83 6.01 -18.68
N HIS A 711 -19.13 5.93 -17.38
CA HIS A 711 -18.11 5.91 -16.32
C HIS A 711 -17.18 4.71 -16.44
N VAL A 712 -17.73 3.53 -16.78
CA VAL A 712 -16.95 2.32 -17.03
C VAL A 712 -15.99 2.51 -18.21
N HIS A 713 -16.49 3.01 -19.34
CA HIS A 713 -15.66 3.27 -20.51
C HIS A 713 -14.57 4.32 -20.22
N ALA A 714 -14.91 5.42 -19.55
CA ALA A 714 -13.95 6.44 -19.16
C ALA A 714 -12.85 5.88 -18.24
N MET A 715 -13.22 5.04 -17.27
CA MET A 715 -12.25 4.38 -16.37
C MET A 715 -11.33 3.43 -17.13
N ALA A 716 -11.89 2.57 -17.99
CA ALA A 716 -11.11 1.61 -18.76
C ALA A 716 -10.14 2.32 -19.73
N THR A 717 -10.62 3.33 -20.46
CA THR A 717 -9.79 4.13 -21.39
C THR A 717 -8.65 4.82 -20.64
N ARG A 718 -8.93 5.40 -19.46
CA ARG A 718 -7.90 6.03 -18.64
C ARG A 718 -6.88 5.05 -18.09
N TYR A 719 -7.31 3.88 -17.65
CA TYR A 719 -6.39 2.85 -17.17
C TYR A 719 -5.49 2.34 -18.28
N VAL A 720 -6.02 2.07 -19.48
CA VAL A 720 -5.20 1.62 -20.62
C VAL A 720 -4.22 2.71 -21.07
N ALA A 721 -4.62 3.98 -21.06
CA ALA A 721 -3.69 5.09 -21.28
C ALA A 721 -2.59 5.14 -20.21
N ALA A 722 -2.95 4.91 -18.94
CA ALA A 722 -1.98 4.83 -17.84
C ALA A 722 -1.02 3.63 -17.99
N GLN A 723 -1.46 2.49 -18.56
CA GLN A 723 -0.57 1.36 -18.86
C GLN A 723 0.50 1.73 -19.89
N LEU A 724 0.13 2.50 -20.93
CA LEU A 724 1.09 2.98 -21.93
C LEU A 724 2.08 3.96 -21.32
N GLU A 725 1.59 4.90 -20.52
CA GLU A 725 2.44 5.88 -19.84
C GLU A 725 3.38 5.22 -18.81
N ALA A 726 2.89 4.27 -18.02
CA ALA A 726 3.71 3.51 -17.08
C ALA A 726 4.81 2.71 -17.80
N SER A 727 4.49 2.13 -18.98
CA SER A 727 5.46 1.42 -19.82
C SER A 727 6.53 2.36 -20.38
N ARG A 728 6.13 3.56 -20.82
CA ARG A 728 7.04 4.62 -21.27
C ARG A 728 7.97 5.08 -20.14
N ILE A 729 7.43 5.40 -18.96
CA ILE A 729 8.19 5.83 -17.79
C ILE A 729 9.19 4.76 -17.36
N LEU A 730 8.77 3.50 -17.26
CA LEU A 730 9.69 2.41 -16.90
C LEU A 730 10.80 2.24 -17.94
N CYS A 731 10.47 2.29 -19.23
CA CYS A 731 11.47 2.23 -20.30
C CYS A 731 12.50 3.35 -20.17
N GLN A 732 12.07 4.58 -19.87
CA GLN A 732 12.96 5.72 -19.64
C GLN A 732 13.85 5.51 -18.42
N ILE A 733 13.30 5.04 -17.29
CA ILE A 733 14.06 4.70 -16.09
C ILE A 733 15.14 3.67 -16.43
N LEU A 734 14.79 2.60 -17.16
CA LEU A 734 15.74 1.55 -17.53
C LEU A 734 16.87 2.07 -18.42
N CYS A 735 16.56 2.94 -19.38
CA CYS A 735 17.59 3.57 -20.21
C CYS A 735 18.54 4.43 -19.37
N ARG A 736 18.00 5.23 -18.42
CA ARG A 736 18.80 6.02 -17.49
C ARG A 736 19.66 5.15 -16.58
N THR A 737 19.13 4.02 -16.07
CA THR A 737 19.92 3.08 -15.25
C THR A 737 21.05 2.40 -16.04
N ALA A 738 20.90 2.25 -17.36
CA ALA A 738 21.97 1.77 -18.23
C ALA A 738 22.99 2.87 -18.61
N GLY A 739 22.84 4.09 -18.09
CA GLY A 739 23.69 5.23 -18.43
C GLY A 739 23.37 5.86 -19.78
N VAL A 740 22.16 5.65 -20.30
CA VAL A 740 21.67 6.24 -21.57
C VAL A 740 20.57 7.25 -21.23
N ASP A 741 20.99 8.49 -20.94
CA ASP A 741 20.09 9.60 -20.63
C ASP A 741 19.92 10.51 -21.86
N PRO A 742 18.71 10.64 -22.42
CA PRO A 742 18.47 11.46 -23.61
C PRO A 742 18.68 12.97 -23.41
N ARG A 743 18.94 13.43 -22.17
CA ARG A 743 19.40 14.81 -21.88
C ARG A 743 20.89 15.00 -22.11
N ILE A 744 21.66 13.92 -22.00
CA ILE A 744 23.12 13.92 -22.14
C ILE A 744 23.50 13.51 -23.56
N GLU A 745 22.80 12.52 -24.12
CA GLU A 745 23.06 11.98 -25.45
C GLU A 745 22.56 12.94 -26.54
N GLN A 746 23.44 13.25 -27.50
CA GLN A 746 23.13 14.17 -28.61
C GLN A 746 22.34 13.48 -29.74
N GLU A 747 22.54 12.18 -29.91
CA GLU A 747 21.91 11.37 -30.95
C GLU A 747 20.80 10.47 -30.42
N ARG A 748 19.90 10.03 -31.30
CA ARG A 748 18.74 9.17 -30.96
C ARG A 748 18.56 8.04 -31.96
N GLY A 749 17.91 6.98 -31.52
CA GLY A 749 17.56 5.82 -32.34
C GLY A 749 18.76 4.93 -32.61
N PHE A 750 18.94 4.51 -33.86
CA PHE A 750 19.97 3.53 -34.22
C PHE A 750 21.39 4.10 -34.12
N SER A 751 21.59 5.37 -34.46
CA SER A 751 22.92 5.99 -34.42
C SER A 751 23.46 6.12 -32.99
N LEU A 752 22.57 6.36 -32.02
CA LEU A 752 22.90 6.30 -30.60
C LEU A 752 23.49 4.93 -30.20
N ILE A 753 22.86 3.83 -30.64
CA ILE A 753 23.32 2.46 -30.30
C ILE A 753 24.75 2.21 -30.82
N ASP A 754 25.07 2.75 -31.99
CA ASP A 754 26.39 2.61 -32.61
C ASP A 754 27.48 3.37 -31.83
N GLN A 755 27.12 4.44 -31.12
CA GLN A 755 28.02 5.25 -30.30
C GLN A 755 28.23 4.71 -28.88
N LEU A 756 27.33 3.86 -28.38
CA LEU A 756 27.47 3.25 -27.05
C LEU A 756 28.64 2.28 -27.00
N ASP A 757 29.42 2.31 -25.92
CA ASP A 757 30.42 1.29 -25.60
C ASP A 757 29.76 -0.06 -25.29
N GLU A 758 30.56 -1.11 -25.37
CA GLU A 758 30.11 -2.50 -25.22
C GLU A 758 29.45 -2.75 -23.85
N ALA A 759 29.95 -2.15 -22.76
CA ALA A 759 29.42 -2.36 -21.43
C ALA A 759 28.03 -1.71 -21.26
N ARG A 760 27.87 -0.43 -21.64
CA ARG A 760 26.56 0.24 -21.64
C ARG A 760 25.57 -0.45 -22.57
N ARG A 761 26.01 -0.85 -23.77
CA ARG A 761 25.17 -1.55 -24.75
C ARG A 761 24.68 -2.91 -24.22
N TRP A 762 25.56 -3.69 -23.61
CA TRP A 762 25.21 -4.98 -23.00
C TRP A 762 24.22 -4.83 -21.84
N LEU A 763 24.46 -3.87 -20.93
CA LEU A 763 23.57 -3.61 -19.81
C LEU A 763 22.18 -3.17 -20.29
N LEU A 764 22.13 -2.23 -21.25
CA LEU A 764 20.87 -1.79 -21.85
C LEU A 764 20.12 -2.96 -22.49
N PHE A 765 20.82 -3.82 -23.24
CA PHE A 765 20.22 -5.00 -23.86
C PHE A 765 19.60 -5.93 -22.81
N MET A 766 20.34 -6.23 -21.74
CA MET A 766 19.86 -7.10 -20.66
C MET A 766 18.60 -6.53 -19.98
N LEU A 767 18.61 -5.23 -19.65
CA LEU A 767 17.46 -4.58 -19.01
C LEU A 767 16.23 -4.52 -19.92
N LEU A 768 16.40 -4.15 -21.19
CA LEU A 768 15.30 -4.09 -22.15
C LEU A 768 14.76 -5.48 -22.51
N GLN A 769 15.59 -6.51 -22.47
CA GLN A 769 15.13 -7.90 -22.61
C GLN A 769 14.22 -8.31 -21.45
N ARG A 770 14.60 -8.00 -20.20
CA ARG A 770 13.78 -8.27 -19.02
C ARG A 770 12.48 -7.47 -19.06
N TYR A 771 12.55 -6.21 -19.46
CA TYR A 771 11.39 -5.34 -19.64
C TYR A 771 10.42 -5.90 -20.68
N ARG A 772 10.90 -6.32 -21.86
CA ARG A 772 10.09 -6.94 -22.90
C ARG A 772 9.34 -8.17 -22.38
N TYR A 773 10.03 -9.01 -21.61
CA TYR A 773 9.41 -10.18 -20.98
C TYR A 773 8.34 -9.77 -19.96
N SER A 774 8.62 -8.77 -19.12
CA SER A 774 7.65 -8.23 -18.16
C SER A 774 6.39 -7.74 -18.86
N ILE A 775 6.49 -6.86 -19.87
CA ILE A 775 5.31 -6.31 -20.55
C ILE A 775 4.48 -7.39 -21.26
N GLU A 776 5.12 -8.38 -21.90
CA GLU A 776 4.38 -9.46 -22.58
C GLU A 776 3.64 -10.37 -21.59
N SER A 777 4.25 -10.67 -20.44
CA SER A 777 3.66 -11.54 -19.42
C SER A 777 2.39 -10.97 -18.76
N ILE A 778 2.26 -9.63 -18.70
CA ILE A 778 1.09 -8.93 -18.14
C ILE A 778 0.27 -8.20 -19.21
N ALA A 779 0.54 -8.45 -20.49
CA ALA A 779 -0.15 -7.84 -21.63
C ALA A 779 -0.08 -6.29 -21.70
N PHE A 780 1.01 -5.68 -21.22
CA PHE A 780 1.20 -4.23 -21.31
C PHE A 780 1.71 -3.79 -22.70
N PRO A 781 1.25 -2.64 -23.22
CA PRO A 781 1.71 -2.13 -24.50
C PRO A 781 3.12 -1.53 -24.39
N ALA A 782 3.96 -1.78 -25.40
CA ALA A 782 5.28 -1.15 -25.49
C ALA A 782 5.19 0.27 -26.07
N PRO A 783 6.14 1.17 -25.73
CA PRO A 783 6.27 2.47 -26.41
C PRO A 783 6.48 2.32 -27.91
N GLN A 784 5.96 3.26 -28.69
CA GLN A 784 6.10 3.26 -30.16
C GLN A 784 7.58 3.31 -30.56
N GLY A 785 7.97 2.50 -31.55
CA GLY A 785 9.36 2.40 -32.01
C GLY A 785 10.28 1.51 -31.15
N PHE A 786 9.82 1.04 -29.98
CA PHE A 786 10.60 0.17 -29.09
C PHE A 786 11.08 -1.12 -29.79
N ALA A 787 10.21 -1.77 -30.57
CA ALA A 787 10.51 -3.05 -31.22
C ALA A 787 11.69 -2.94 -32.20
N SER A 788 11.72 -1.89 -33.03
CA SER A 788 12.82 -1.64 -33.97
C SER A 788 14.11 -1.30 -33.22
N PHE A 789 14.04 -0.43 -32.23
CA PHE A 789 15.19 -0.05 -31.40
C PHE A 789 15.81 -1.26 -30.68
N PHE A 790 14.98 -2.08 -30.01
CA PHE A 790 15.41 -3.28 -29.30
C PHE A 790 16.01 -4.33 -30.25
N THR A 791 15.45 -4.48 -31.45
CA THR A 791 15.97 -5.40 -32.47
C THR A 791 17.35 -4.96 -32.96
N TYR A 792 17.55 -3.67 -33.24
CA TYR A 792 18.87 -3.16 -33.65
C TYR A 792 19.90 -3.26 -32.51
N LEU A 793 19.49 -2.98 -31.27
CA LEU A 793 20.33 -3.17 -30.09
C LEU A 793 20.78 -4.63 -29.96
N GLY A 794 19.86 -5.58 -30.15
CA GLY A 794 20.16 -7.00 -30.19
C GLY A 794 21.17 -7.37 -31.28
N TYR A 795 21.01 -6.84 -32.49
CA TYR A 795 21.94 -7.05 -33.61
C TYR A 795 23.37 -6.57 -33.28
N ARG A 796 23.50 -5.39 -32.66
CA ARG A 796 24.81 -4.82 -32.28
C ARG A 796 25.44 -5.43 -31.03
N THR A 797 24.69 -6.21 -30.24
CA THR A 797 25.15 -6.76 -28.95
C THR A 797 25.38 -8.27 -29.01
N LEU A 798 24.59 -9.01 -29.80
CA LEU A 798 24.64 -10.47 -29.86
C LEU A 798 25.46 -10.95 -31.07
N LYS A 799 26.03 -12.15 -30.95
CA LYS A 799 26.55 -12.88 -32.12
C LYS A 799 25.41 -13.18 -33.09
N PHE A 800 25.69 -13.14 -34.39
CA PHE A 800 24.68 -13.33 -35.43
C PHE A 800 23.84 -14.62 -35.29
N SER A 801 24.46 -15.73 -34.86
CA SER A 801 23.74 -16.99 -34.60
C SER A 801 22.74 -16.88 -33.46
N MET A 802 23.09 -16.18 -32.37
CA MET A 802 22.20 -15.91 -31.24
C MET A 802 21.10 -14.92 -31.64
N PHE A 803 21.44 -13.87 -32.39
CA PHE A 803 20.47 -12.92 -32.92
C PHE A 803 19.39 -13.63 -33.76
N LEU A 804 19.81 -14.59 -34.60
CA LEU A 804 18.88 -15.38 -35.39
C LEU A 804 17.93 -16.24 -34.54
N GLN A 805 18.45 -16.88 -33.47
CA GLN A 805 17.61 -17.66 -32.55
C GLN A 805 16.54 -16.79 -31.87
N TYR A 806 16.85 -15.53 -31.57
CA TYR A 806 15.88 -14.59 -31.01
C TYR A 806 14.80 -14.19 -32.03
N ILE A 807 15.15 -14.08 -33.31
CA ILE A 807 14.17 -13.85 -34.39
C ILE A 807 13.28 -15.08 -34.55
N GLU A 808 13.86 -16.29 -34.61
CA GLU A 808 13.12 -17.55 -34.78
C GLU A 808 12.13 -17.80 -33.63
N ARG A 809 12.45 -17.30 -32.43
CA ARG A 809 11.57 -17.35 -31.24
C ARG A 809 10.63 -16.14 -31.12
N SER A 810 10.54 -15.30 -32.15
CA SER A 810 9.70 -14.10 -32.18
C SER A 810 10.00 -13.07 -31.08
N VAL A 811 11.22 -13.09 -30.53
CA VAL A 811 11.67 -12.09 -29.54
C VAL A 811 12.00 -10.78 -30.25
N PHE A 812 12.71 -10.85 -31.37
CA PHE A 812 12.95 -9.69 -32.23
C PHE A 812 11.91 -9.62 -33.34
N GLU A 813 11.36 -8.42 -33.54
CA GLU A 813 10.41 -8.16 -34.61
C GLU A 813 11.12 -7.44 -35.76
N LEU A 814 11.31 -8.15 -36.88
CA LEU A 814 11.93 -7.60 -38.06
C LEU A 814 10.97 -6.64 -38.79
N GLN A 815 10.97 -5.38 -38.35
CA GLN A 815 10.32 -4.28 -39.05
C GLN A 815 11.16 -3.82 -40.26
N VAL A 816 10.52 -3.16 -41.23
CA VAL A 816 11.16 -2.80 -42.51
C VAL A 816 12.29 -1.78 -42.33
N ASP A 817 12.07 -0.81 -41.45
CA ASP A 817 13.03 0.23 -41.07
C ASP A 817 14.34 -0.34 -40.47
N VAL A 818 14.24 -1.19 -39.45
CA VAL A 818 15.42 -1.80 -38.81
C VAL A 818 16.12 -2.77 -39.74
N THR A 819 15.34 -3.60 -40.47
CA THR A 819 15.93 -4.59 -41.37
C THR A 819 16.66 -3.93 -42.53
N LYS A 820 16.15 -2.80 -43.04
CA LYS A 820 16.82 -2.02 -44.09
C LYS A 820 18.21 -1.57 -43.65
N ILE A 821 18.35 -1.14 -42.40
CA ILE A 821 19.63 -0.68 -41.85
C ILE A 821 20.57 -1.85 -41.62
N ILE A 822 20.08 -2.96 -41.05
CA ILE A 822 20.87 -4.20 -40.88
C ILE A 822 21.38 -4.72 -42.25
N LEU A 823 20.52 -4.75 -43.27
CA LEU A 823 20.91 -5.20 -44.61
C LEU A 823 21.92 -4.28 -45.29
N ALA A 824 21.91 -2.98 -44.97
CA ALA A 824 22.88 -2.01 -45.47
C ALA A 824 24.23 -2.10 -44.74
N ASP A 825 24.23 -2.46 -43.46
CA ASP A 825 25.42 -2.64 -42.62
C ASP A 825 26.19 -3.92 -42.97
N ILE A 826 25.49 -5.00 -43.33
CA ILE A 826 26.10 -6.24 -43.80
C ILE A 826 26.68 -6.04 -45.23
N SER A 827 27.96 -6.38 -45.45
CA SER A 827 28.58 -6.26 -46.79
C SER A 827 28.09 -7.34 -47.77
N ASP A 828 28.20 -7.09 -49.08
CA ASP A 828 27.75 -8.01 -50.14
C ASP A 828 28.79 -9.11 -50.51
N THR A 829 29.52 -9.64 -49.52
CA THR A 829 30.40 -10.83 -49.74
C THR A 829 29.57 -12.12 -49.83
N LYS A 830 30.07 -13.16 -50.50
CA LYS A 830 29.37 -14.45 -50.68
C LYS A 830 28.77 -15.03 -49.39
N GLU A 831 29.52 -15.04 -48.28
CA GLU A 831 29.03 -15.54 -46.98
C GLU A 831 27.94 -14.64 -46.38
N ASN A 832 28.13 -13.32 -46.46
CA ASN A 832 27.18 -12.35 -45.93
C ASN A 832 25.89 -12.26 -46.75
N VAL A 833 25.95 -12.55 -48.05
CA VAL A 833 24.76 -12.67 -48.90
C VAL A 833 23.89 -13.85 -48.44
N VAL A 834 24.50 -14.97 -48.02
CA VAL A 834 23.75 -16.08 -47.39
C VAL A 834 23.09 -15.62 -46.08
N GLN A 835 23.77 -14.81 -45.27
CA GLN A 835 23.18 -14.24 -44.05
C GLN A 835 22.00 -13.31 -44.34
N LYS A 836 22.11 -12.42 -45.35
CA LYS A 836 21.03 -11.54 -45.79
C LYS A 836 19.82 -12.33 -46.28
N LEU A 837 20.05 -13.36 -47.10
CA LEU A 837 18.98 -14.24 -47.58
C LEU A 837 18.30 -15.00 -46.43
N LYS A 838 19.07 -15.48 -45.45
CA LYS A 838 18.52 -16.12 -44.26
C LYS A 838 17.64 -15.17 -43.46
N LEU A 839 18.08 -13.92 -43.27
CA LEU A 839 17.27 -12.89 -42.60
C LEU A 839 15.97 -12.59 -43.37
N LEU A 840 16.06 -12.46 -44.70
CA LEU A 840 14.90 -12.24 -45.56
C LEU A 840 13.90 -13.41 -45.55
N SER A 841 14.38 -14.64 -45.38
CA SER A 841 13.52 -15.83 -45.30
C SER A 841 12.67 -15.90 -44.04
N LEU A 842 13.07 -15.21 -42.97
CA LEU A 842 12.34 -15.17 -41.69
C LEU A 842 11.27 -14.07 -41.64
N LEU A 843 11.19 -13.22 -42.67
CA LEU A 843 10.22 -12.13 -42.74
C LEU A 843 8.88 -12.60 -43.36
N PRO A 844 7.76 -11.96 -42.99
CA PRO A 844 6.53 -12.06 -43.75
C PRO A 844 6.76 -11.68 -45.23
N ARG A 845 6.15 -12.42 -46.16
CA ARG A 845 6.36 -12.27 -47.62
C ARG A 845 6.25 -10.81 -48.10
N SER A 846 5.28 -10.06 -47.59
CA SER A 846 5.05 -8.66 -47.96
C SER A 846 6.20 -7.73 -47.55
N ARG A 847 6.80 -7.94 -46.36
CA ARG A 847 7.96 -7.16 -45.88
C ARG A 847 9.23 -7.56 -46.63
N ALA A 848 9.43 -8.87 -46.83
CA ALA A 848 10.55 -9.39 -47.60
C ALA A 848 10.58 -8.80 -49.03
N LYS A 849 9.43 -8.77 -49.72
CA LYS A 849 9.28 -8.18 -51.06
C LYS A 849 9.65 -6.70 -51.10
N ARG A 850 9.22 -5.92 -50.11
CA ARG A 850 9.57 -4.48 -50.01
C ARG A 850 11.07 -4.27 -49.86
N LEU A 851 11.75 -5.13 -49.09
CA LEU A 851 13.20 -5.04 -48.87
C LEU A 851 14.00 -5.56 -50.08
N LEU A 852 13.55 -6.64 -50.72
CA LEU A 852 14.12 -7.13 -51.97
C LEU A 852 14.09 -6.05 -53.06
N ASN A 853 12.96 -5.33 -53.19
CA ASN A 853 12.84 -4.21 -54.13
C ASN A 853 13.86 -3.07 -53.88
N GLN A 854 14.36 -2.93 -52.66
CA GLN A 854 15.32 -1.89 -52.26
C GLN A 854 16.77 -2.38 -52.32
N TRP A 855 17.02 -3.69 -52.20
CA TRP A 855 18.35 -4.27 -52.26
C TRP A 855 18.81 -4.45 -53.71
N LEU A 856 19.75 -3.61 -54.14
CA LEU A 856 20.33 -3.60 -55.49
C LEU A 856 21.43 -4.66 -55.62
N HIS A 857 21.05 -5.94 -55.61
CA HIS A 857 21.97 -7.07 -55.79
C HIS A 857 21.44 -8.04 -56.87
N PRO A 858 22.32 -8.68 -57.68
CA PRO A 858 21.90 -9.62 -58.74
C PRO A 858 20.94 -10.71 -58.25
N ILE A 859 21.21 -11.30 -57.08
CA ILE A 859 20.32 -12.32 -56.49
C ILE A 859 18.93 -11.76 -56.14
N SER A 860 18.84 -10.50 -55.72
CA SER A 860 17.54 -9.85 -55.48
C SER A 860 16.75 -9.67 -56.78
N LEU A 861 17.41 -9.28 -57.88
CA LEU A 861 16.81 -9.22 -59.21
C LEU A 861 16.27 -10.60 -59.64
N MET A 862 17.09 -11.65 -59.50
CA MET A 862 16.69 -13.02 -59.82
C MET A 862 15.49 -13.51 -59.00
N LEU A 863 15.47 -13.25 -57.69
CA LEU A 863 14.34 -13.64 -56.83
C LEU A 863 13.06 -12.90 -57.19
N ARG A 864 13.15 -11.60 -57.49
CA ARG A 864 11.99 -10.81 -57.93
C ARG A 864 11.44 -11.26 -59.28
N ALA A 865 12.31 -11.58 -60.23
CA ALA A 865 11.92 -12.13 -61.53
C ALA A 865 11.22 -13.50 -61.39
N ARG A 866 11.76 -14.38 -60.55
CA ARG A 866 11.14 -15.69 -60.25
C ARG A 866 9.79 -15.55 -59.57
N GLU A 867 9.66 -14.65 -58.60
CA GLU A 867 8.38 -14.37 -57.93
C GLU A 867 7.36 -13.79 -58.92
N HIS A 868 7.78 -12.84 -59.77
CA HIS A 868 6.93 -12.25 -60.80
C HIS A 868 6.37 -13.30 -61.77
N ALA A 869 7.24 -14.17 -62.28
CA ALA A 869 6.83 -15.27 -63.15
C ALA A 869 5.92 -16.28 -62.43
N ALA A 870 6.21 -16.62 -61.17
CA ALA A 870 5.39 -17.52 -60.38
C ALA A 870 3.97 -16.98 -60.14
N ASN A 871 3.84 -15.70 -59.79
CA ASN A 871 2.53 -15.05 -59.57
C ASN A 871 1.68 -15.08 -60.85
N ILE A 872 2.30 -14.85 -62.00
CA ILE A 872 1.64 -14.92 -63.32
C ILE A 872 1.18 -16.34 -63.63
N LEU A 873 2.04 -17.34 -63.43
CA LEU A 873 1.70 -18.75 -63.70
C LEU A 873 0.58 -19.27 -62.78
N CYS A 874 0.52 -18.77 -61.54
CA CYS A 874 -0.53 -19.06 -60.55
C CYS A 874 -1.82 -18.25 -60.75
N GLY A 875 -1.84 -17.24 -61.63
CA GLY A 875 -3.02 -16.42 -61.90
C GLY A 875 -3.34 -15.36 -60.83
N GLU A 876 -2.37 -14.97 -59.99
CA GLU A 876 -2.54 -13.88 -59.04
C GLU A 876 -2.42 -12.51 -59.75
N VAL A 877 -3.40 -11.62 -59.54
CA VAL A 877 -3.42 -10.28 -60.17
C VAL A 877 -2.26 -9.44 -59.64
N SER A 878 -1.27 -9.18 -60.49
CA SER A 878 -0.14 -8.31 -60.18
C SER A 878 -0.58 -6.85 -60.14
N GLN A 879 -0.64 -6.25 -58.95
CA GLN A 879 -0.82 -4.80 -58.81
C GLN A 879 0.48 -4.08 -59.23
N SER A 880 0.60 -3.78 -60.52
CA SER A 880 1.61 -2.83 -61.01
C SER A 880 1.28 -1.45 -60.43
N ARG A 881 2.01 -1.02 -59.40
CA ARG A 881 2.15 0.40 -59.10
C ARG A 881 3.16 0.97 -60.09
N THR A 882 2.67 1.48 -61.21
CA THR A 882 3.35 2.51 -61.98
C THR A 882 3.63 3.70 -61.06
N SER A 883 4.81 3.73 -60.46
CA SER A 883 5.35 4.92 -59.80
C SER A 883 6.85 4.99 -60.07
N SER A 884 7.16 5.60 -61.22
CA SER A 884 8.33 6.46 -61.44
C SER A 884 9.63 6.06 -60.72
N ARG A 885 10.30 5.00 -61.21
CA ARG A 885 11.76 5.08 -61.38
C ARG A 885 12.00 5.61 -62.77
N THR A 886 12.37 6.89 -62.85
CA THR A 886 12.90 7.51 -64.05
C THR A 886 14.01 6.62 -64.61
N LEU A 887 13.79 6.09 -65.81
CA LEU A 887 14.83 5.52 -66.64
C LEU A 887 15.89 6.60 -66.90
N GLN A 888 16.95 6.60 -66.11
CA GLN A 888 18.24 7.17 -66.52
C GLN A 888 19.21 6.03 -66.77
N HIS A 889 18.91 5.23 -67.78
CA HIS A 889 19.91 4.58 -68.62
C HIS A 889 19.26 4.33 -69.98
N ARG A 890 19.04 5.43 -70.71
CA ARG A 890 18.87 5.37 -72.16
C ARG A 890 20.29 5.32 -72.74
N ASN A 891 20.49 4.36 -73.65
CA ASN A 891 21.64 4.17 -74.54
C ASN A 891 22.66 3.10 -74.09
N HIS A 892 22.33 1.83 -74.35
CA HIS A 892 23.01 1.04 -75.39
C HIS A 892 22.13 -0.18 -75.74
N HIS A 893 21.30 -0.03 -76.77
CA HIS A 893 20.81 -1.19 -77.51
C HIS A 893 21.98 -1.74 -78.31
N ASN A 894 22.66 -2.73 -77.76
CA ASN A 894 23.43 -3.72 -78.51
C ASN A 894 23.57 -4.96 -77.62
N SER A 895 22.59 -5.86 -77.75
CA SER A 895 22.75 -7.32 -77.80
C SER A 895 21.47 -8.00 -77.29
N LEU A 896 20.56 -8.30 -78.21
CA LEU A 896 19.61 -9.43 -78.10
C LEU A 896 20.34 -10.78 -78.31
N ALA A 897 21.67 -10.82 -78.25
CA ALA A 897 22.47 -12.01 -78.46
C ALA A 897 23.19 -12.37 -77.14
N ALA A 898 22.49 -13.07 -76.25
CA ALA A 898 23.13 -13.80 -75.16
C ALA A 898 22.91 -15.32 -75.23
N PHE A 899 22.14 -15.82 -76.20
CA PHE A 899 21.99 -17.27 -76.41
C PHE A 899 21.95 -17.60 -77.91
N PRO A 900 23.07 -18.06 -78.52
CA PRO A 900 23.03 -18.60 -79.87
C PRO A 900 22.47 -20.04 -79.79
N SER A 901 21.16 -20.20 -79.92
CA SER A 901 20.58 -21.46 -80.39
C SER A 901 20.30 -21.31 -81.89
N ALA A 902 20.83 -22.22 -82.70
CA ALA A 902 20.69 -22.20 -84.16
C ALA A 902 19.23 -22.37 -84.65
N ASP A 903 18.31 -22.72 -83.75
CA ASP A 903 16.87 -22.73 -83.96
C ASP A 903 16.20 -21.62 -83.14
N ARG A 904 15.19 -20.96 -83.73
CA ARG A 904 14.44 -19.79 -83.22
C ARG A 904 13.59 -20.06 -81.96
N LEU A 905 14.13 -20.76 -80.98
CA LEU A 905 13.50 -20.98 -79.68
C LEU A 905 14.61 -20.94 -78.64
N SER A 906 15.05 -19.73 -78.26
CA SER A 906 15.83 -19.65 -77.03
C SER A 906 14.91 -20.11 -75.88
N PRO A 907 15.42 -20.85 -74.88
CA PRO A 907 14.62 -21.26 -73.72
C PRO A 907 13.95 -20.07 -73.02
N LEU A 908 14.57 -18.88 -73.11
CA LEU A 908 14.01 -17.63 -72.62
C LEU A 908 12.83 -17.15 -73.49
N ASP A 909 12.94 -17.16 -74.82
CA ASP A 909 11.85 -16.77 -75.72
C ASP A 909 10.65 -17.72 -75.54
N THR A 910 10.91 -19.03 -75.44
CA THR A 910 9.85 -20.03 -75.18
C THR A 910 9.19 -19.80 -73.82
N PHE A 911 9.95 -19.42 -72.80
CA PHE A 911 9.42 -19.11 -71.48
C PHE A 911 8.59 -17.80 -71.47
N LEU A 912 9.03 -16.77 -72.18
CA LEU A 912 8.28 -15.52 -72.34
C LEU A 912 6.99 -15.72 -73.15
N ASP A 913 7.02 -16.57 -74.18
CA ASP A 913 5.83 -16.98 -74.94
C ASP A 913 4.83 -17.73 -74.06
N LEU A 914 5.31 -18.61 -73.16
CA LEU A 914 4.45 -19.30 -72.20
C LEU A 914 3.81 -18.36 -71.16
N LEU A 915 4.53 -17.30 -70.74
CA LEU A 915 4.00 -16.31 -69.81
C LEU A 915 2.98 -15.38 -70.49
N THR A 916 3.20 -14.98 -71.74
CA THR A 916 2.25 -14.17 -72.53
C THR A 916 0.98 -14.94 -72.90
N ALA A 917 1.03 -16.28 -72.96
CA ALA A 917 -0.16 -17.12 -73.09
C ALA A 917 -1.05 -17.11 -71.82
N LYS A 918 -0.53 -16.68 -70.68
CA LYS A 918 -1.20 -16.72 -69.36
C LYS A 918 -1.58 -15.35 -68.79
N ALA A 919 -0.92 -14.26 -69.21
CA ALA A 919 -1.16 -12.91 -68.73
C ALA A 919 -1.09 -11.86 -69.85
N SER A 920 -1.70 -10.70 -69.62
CA SER A 920 -1.67 -9.58 -70.56
C SER A 920 -0.27 -8.96 -70.66
N LEU A 921 0.09 -8.38 -71.81
CA LEU A 921 1.38 -7.69 -72.00
C LEU A 921 1.60 -6.55 -70.99
N THR A 922 0.53 -5.98 -70.44
CA THR A 922 0.57 -4.93 -69.42
C THR A 922 0.91 -5.42 -68.01
N GLU A 923 0.82 -6.72 -67.77
CA GLU A 923 1.14 -7.37 -66.48
C GLU A 923 2.57 -7.95 -66.45
N LEU A 924 3.25 -8.00 -67.60
CA LEU A 924 4.58 -8.55 -67.75
C LEU A 924 5.67 -7.48 -67.64
N ASP A 925 6.55 -7.60 -66.64
CA ASP A 925 7.78 -6.83 -66.56
C ASP A 925 8.90 -7.55 -67.34
N PHE A 926 8.92 -7.36 -68.67
CA PHE A 926 9.94 -7.93 -69.55
C PHE A 926 11.35 -7.45 -69.19
N GLY A 927 11.49 -6.19 -68.73
CA GLY A 927 12.78 -5.62 -68.35
C GLY A 927 13.39 -6.40 -67.19
N LEU A 928 12.61 -6.64 -66.13
CA LEU A 928 13.04 -7.42 -64.96
C LEU A 928 13.41 -8.87 -65.34
N LEU A 929 12.62 -9.53 -66.19
CA LEU A 929 12.85 -10.93 -66.58
C LEU A 929 14.13 -11.10 -67.42
N ILE A 930 14.35 -10.19 -68.37
CA ILE A 930 15.55 -10.21 -69.22
C ILE A 930 16.80 -9.88 -68.39
N GLU A 931 16.75 -8.81 -67.59
CA GLU A 931 17.87 -8.39 -66.73
C GLU A 931 18.26 -9.49 -65.72
N ALA A 932 17.28 -10.15 -65.11
CA ALA A 932 17.50 -11.28 -64.21
C ALA A 932 18.10 -12.51 -64.92
N THR A 933 17.71 -12.76 -66.16
CA THR A 933 18.23 -13.89 -66.94
C THR A 933 19.70 -13.64 -67.32
N VAL A 934 20.02 -12.42 -67.75
CA VAL A 934 21.40 -12.01 -68.05
C VAL A 934 22.27 -12.10 -66.79
N THR A 935 21.83 -11.52 -65.68
CA THR A 935 22.57 -11.60 -64.40
C THR A 935 22.70 -13.02 -63.86
N SER A 936 21.84 -13.97 -64.24
CA SER A 936 21.97 -15.37 -63.82
C SER A 936 23.09 -16.16 -64.51
N THR A 937 23.64 -15.62 -65.61
CA THR A 937 24.74 -16.25 -66.37
C THR A 937 26.12 -15.91 -65.80
N GLU A 938 26.18 -14.96 -64.87
CA GLU A 938 27.39 -14.54 -64.16
C GLU A 938 27.43 -15.27 -62.79
N ASP A 939 28.55 -15.92 -62.47
CA ASP A 939 28.70 -16.71 -61.24
C ASP A 939 28.81 -15.81 -59.99
N PHE A 940 27.70 -15.67 -59.26
CA PHE A 940 27.60 -14.81 -58.06
C PHE A 940 27.45 -15.56 -56.72
N LEU A 941 27.41 -16.90 -56.75
CA LEU A 941 27.57 -17.78 -55.58
C LEU A 941 28.99 -18.35 -55.57
#